data_AF-A0A535ZFW1-F1
#
_entry.id   AF-A0A535ZFW1-F1
#
_cell.length_a   1.000
_cell.length_b   1.000
_cell.length_c   1.000
_cell.angle_alpha   90.00
_cell.angle_beta   90.00
_cell.angle_gamma   90.00
#
_symmetry.space_group_name_H-M   'P 1'
#
loop_
_entity.id
_entity.type
_entity.pdbx_description
1 polymer ?
#
loop_
_entity_poly.entity_id
_entity_poly.type
_entity_poly.pdbx_seq_one_letter_code
_entity_poly.pdbx_strand_id
1 'polypeptide(L)'
;MPAKEATPFSLALDRRVEEGALGTLYEKLPDDQVRCVACAHRCLIKDGLRGICKVRYNRGGTLMVPRGYVGALQCDPIEKKPFFHAFPGTDALTFGMLGCDLHCSYCFTREVRVATNWGMRSLGDLWEASSPDPNGDAQRRVPPVELTATGGDGRQYRVNWIFRHQYEGELVSVSPRMLAPFEVTPDHPVLATQLLGQSAPTYVPAGKLTTTHFLAVPRRYEALRPQGIDVPELLRPFLGAVRVRRHVNVETASQILQLTAAGTNSRAIGLALGLRADHVRHVRSRVARRGGVVETALEAVAEALVLEDGTVRFGQERRPGIPSKLVMTTDLAELLGLYCAEGCVTKAADRPNSHTLTFAFGLHEKGLADRARTLLQRVFDVKAYETVRPTTRAVSISKASLGLLFATLCGSGSERKKIPAAILAAEPATAEAFLNAYVTGDGHRYPNGKISVTTVSEQLARDLAWLVLRLGHLPGFYATKRPAELVILGRTIKLQPHQYTVVWYEGQPSRTMYRTDSDFYYVPVRGVARGNHDGHVYNLETDGTHTYLANHAVVHNCQNWVTSQALRDPGALADPMDVTPRQLVDIAQGQGASVVATSYNEPLITSEWAVEVFKEARPRGFTTAYISNGNATREVLEYIRP
;
A
#
# COMPACT_ATOMS: atom_id res chain seq x y z
N MET A 1 22.73 0.70 -21.15
CA MET A 1 24.17 0.45 -21.41
C MET A 1 24.37 -1.04 -21.61
N PRO A 2 25.15 -1.49 -22.62
CA PRO A 2 25.43 -2.91 -22.81
C PRO A 2 26.12 -3.54 -21.59
N ALA A 3 25.87 -4.83 -21.35
CA ALA A 3 26.27 -5.58 -20.16
C ALA A 3 27.80 -5.60 -19.89
N LYS A 4 28.64 -5.09 -20.79
CA LYS A 4 30.12 -5.13 -20.71
C LYS A 4 30.81 -3.77 -20.54
N GLU A 5 30.08 -2.65 -20.65
CA GLU A 5 30.63 -1.30 -20.45
C GLU A 5 30.74 -0.93 -18.96
N ALA A 6 31.69 -0.04 -18.63
CA ALA A 6 31.86 0.46 -17.28
C ALA A 6 30.81 1.53 -16.95
N THR A 7 30.21 1.44 -15.76
CA THR A 7 29.41 2.51 -15.17
C THR A 7 30.29 3.45 -14.34
N PRO A 8 29.90 4.72 -14.10
CA PRO A 8 30.67 5.64 -13.25
C PRO A 8 30.98 5.05 -11.87
N PHE A 9 30.02 4.33 -11.29
CA PHE A 9 30.19 3.67 -10.01
C PHE A 9 31.16 2.47 -10.07
N SER A 10 31.10 1.66 -11.15
CA SER A 10 32.07 0.58 -11.34
C SER A 10 33.51 1.10 -11.53
N LEU A 11 33.69 2.26 -12.16
CA LEU A 11 35.00 2.92 -12.27
C LEU A 11 35.53 3.42 -10.91
N ALA A 12 34.64 3.89 -10.03
CA ALA A 12 35.02 4.28 -8.67
C ALA A 12 35.50 3.08 -7.84
N LEU A 13 34.98 1.87 -8.11
CA LEU A 13 35.45 0.63 -7.48
C LEU A 13 36.77 0.11 -8.04
N ASP A 14 37.26 0.60 -9.18
CA ASP A 14 38.55 0.16 -9.73
C ASP A 14 39.75 0.57 -8.86
N ARG A 15 39.53 1.43 -7.86
CA ARG A 15 40.52 1.71 -6.81
C ARG A 15 40.63 0.59 -5.77
N ARG A 16 39.67 -0.34 -5.79
CA ARG A 16 39.46 -1.45 -4.84
C ARG A 16 39.52 -2.78 -5.57
N VAL A 17 40.34 -2.85 -6.61
CA VAL A 17 40.67 -4.09 -7.29
C VAL A 17 42.17 -4.30 -7.27
N GLU A 18 42.57 -5.56 -7.25
CA GLU A 18 43.97 -5.94 -7.40
C GLU A 18 44.15 -6.88 -8.58
N GLU A 19 45.41 -7.04 -8.98
CA GLU A 19 45.76 -8.00 -10.01
C GLU A 19 45.33 -9.40 -9.57
N GLY A 20 44.58 -10.10 -10.42
CA GLY A 20 44.17 -11.48 -10.17
C GLY A 20 45.33 -12.47 -10.07
N ALA A 21 46.58 -12.02 -10.15
CA ALA A 21 47.79 -12.83 -10.01
C ALA A 21 47.92 -13.53 -8.65
N LEU A 22 47.11 -13.16 -7.64
CA LEU A 22 47.01 -13.90 -6.38
C LEU A 22 45.96 -15.04 -6.38
N GLY A 23 45.19 -15.25 -7.46
CA GLY A 23 44.13 -16.26 -7.56
C GLY A 23 43.82 -16.75 -8.98
N THR A 24 43.90 -18.07 -9.18
CA THR A 24 43.87 -18.82 -10.46
C THR A 24 42.51 -18.88 -11.19
N LEU A 25 41.57 -17.97 -10.93
CA LEU A 25 40.20 -18.05 -11.44
C LEU A 25 40.00 -17.44 -12.83
N TYR A 26 41.02 -17.51 -13.69
CA TYR A 26 40.90 -17.17 -15.10
C TYR A 26 41.99 -17.80 -15.98
N GLU A 27 41.69 -17.93 -17.27
CA GLU A 27 42.64 -18.33 -18.30
C GLU A 27 43.06 -17.10 -19.13
N LYS A 28 44.37 -16.96 -19.39
CA LYS A 28 44.89 -16.01 -20.38
C LYS A 28 44.69 -16.58 -21.77
N LEU A 29 44.20 -15.75 -22.68
CA LEU A 29 43.95 -16.09 -24.08
C LEU A 29 44.73 -15.14 -25.01
N PRO A 30 44.87 -15.45 -26.30
CA PRO A 30 45.47 -14.53 -27.28
C PRO A 30 44.75 -13.17 -27.33
N ASP A 31 45.44 -12.16 -27.88
CA ASP A 31 44.94 -10.79 -28.05
C ASP A 31 44.53 -10.11 -26.73
N ASP A 32 45.31 -10.32 -25.67
CA ASP A 32 45.06 -9.78 -24.32
C ASP A 32 43.66 -10.13 -23.77
N GLN A 33 43.05 -11.23 -24.22
CA GLN A 33 41.75 -11.68 -23.73
C GLN A 33 41.89 -12.54 -22.48
N VAL A 34 40.85 -12.56 -21.65
CA VAL A 34 40.78 -13.45 -20.49
C VAL A 34 39.45 -14.19 -20.44
N ARG A 35 39.47 -15.44 -20.00
CA ARG A 35 38.27 -16.21 -19.65
C ARG A 35 38.19 -16.33 -18.13
N CYS A 36 37.28 -15.58 -17.53
CA CYS A 36 37.01 -15.65 -16.09
C CYS A 36 36.25 -16.94 -15.77
N VAL A 37 36.71 -17.72 -14.80
CA VAL A 37 36.07 -18.98 -14.36
C VAL A 37 35.56 -18.92 -12.93
N ALA A 38 35.38 -17.73 -12.35
CA ALA A 38 34.92 -17.59 -10.97
C ALA A 38 33.44 -17.98 -10.73
N CYS A 39 32.62 -17.98 -11.78
CA CYS A 39 31.22 -18.42 -11.72
C CYS A 39 30.79 -19.06 -13.05
N ALA A 40 29.60 -19.67 -13.06
CA ALA A 40 29.09 -20.45 -14.19
C ALA A 40 29.01 -19.68 -15.52
N HIS A 41 28.98 -18.34 -15.52
CA HIS A 41 28.96 -17.52 -16.74
C HIS A 41 30.23 -17.62 -17.59
N ARG A 42 31.35 -18.08 -17.02
CA ARG A 42 32.63 -18.30 -17.71
C ARG A 42 33.00 -17.18 -18.70
N CYS A 43 32.84 -15.92 -18.28
CA CYS A 43 32.86 -14.78 -19.19
C CYS A 43 34.16 -14.70 -19.99
N LEU A 44 34.05 -14.60 -21.32
CA LEU A 44 35.13 -14.11 -22.18
C LEU A 44 35.15 -12.58 -22.13
N ILE A 45 36.21 -12.02 -21.56
CA ILE A 45 36.40 -10.58 -21.32
C ILE A 45 37.57 -10.12 -22.19
N LYS A 46 37.26 -9.33 -23.23
CA LYS A 46 38.28 -8.68 -24.06
C LYS A 46 38.98 -7.57 -23.29
N ASP A 47 40.16 -7.16 -23.73
CA ASP A 47 40.88 -6.05 -23.10
C ASP A 47 40.00 -4.80 -22.97
N GLY A 48 40.11 -4.13 -21.82
CA GLY A 48 39.32 -2.95 -21.46
C GLY A 48 37.83 -3.21 -21.13
N LEU A 49 37.34 -4.45 -21.21
CA LEU A 49 35.94 -4.78 -20.93
C LEU A 49 35.74 -5.40 -19.53
N ARG A 50 34.47 -5.43 -19.09
CA ARG A 50 34.05 -6.06 -17.83
C ARG A 50 33.30 -7.36 -18.05
N GLY A 51 33.36 -8.23 -17.04
CA GLY A 51 32.48 -9.39 -16.91
C GLY A 51 31.05 -8.96 -16.55
N ILE A 52 30.09 -9.89 -16.66
CA ILE A 52 28.66 -9.61 -16.41
C ILE A 52 28.39 -9.05 -15.01
N CYS A 53 29.19 -9.46 -14.02
CA CYS A 53 29.14 -9.01 -12.62
C CYS A 53 29.58 -7.55 -12.40
N LYS A 54 30.18 -6.90 -13.41
CA LYS A 54 30.72 -5.52 -13.39
C LYS A 54 31.87 -5.23 -12.43
N VAL A 55 32.16 -6.11 -11.47
CA VAL A 55 33.30 -5.97 -10.55
C VAL A 55 34.60 -6.59 -11.04
N ARG A 56 34.53 -7.59 -11.94
CA ARG A 56 35.72 -8.17 -12.58
C ARG A 56 35.89 -7.60 -13.98
N TYR A 57 37.11 -7.20 -14.34
CA TYR A 57 37.41 -6.64 -15.66
C TYR A 57 38.81 -6.99 -16.15
N ASN A 58 39.04 -6.88 -17.45
CA ASN A 58 40.32 -7.20 -18.07
C ASN A 58 41.13 -5.94 -18.35
N ARG A 59 42.42 -5.96 -17.99
CA ARG A 59 43.39 -4.90 -18.28
C ARG A 59 44.69 -5.53 -18.75
N GLY A 60 45.00 -5.42 -20.05
CA GLY A 60 46.23 -5.93 -20.67
C GLY A 60 46.42 -7.43 -20.45
N GLY A 61 45.38 -8.23 -20.72
CA GLY A 61 45.42 -9.69 -20.55
C GLY A 61 45.43 -10.16 -19.09
N THR A 62 45.08 -9.28 -18.17
CA THR A 62 45.10 -9.55 -16.74
C THR A 62 43.75 -9.25 -16.11
N LEU A 63 43.17 -10.25 -15.44
CA LEU A 63 41.89 -10.10 -14.77
C LEU A 63 42.08 -9.31 -13.47
N MET A 64 41.36 -8.21 -13.34
CA MET A 64 41.27 -7.40 -12.14
C MET A 64 40.08 -7.87 -11.29
N VAL A 65 40.31 -8.09 -10.00
CA VAL A 65 39.32 -8.66 -9.08
C VAL A 65 39.09 -7.76 -7.86
N PRO A 66 37.84 -7.63 -7.36
CA PRO A 66 37.53 -6.77 -6.22
C PRO A 66 38.16 -7.25 -4.90
N ARG A 67 38.67 -6.32 -4.10
CA ARG A 67 39.37 -6.56 -2.83
C ARG A 67 39.23 -5.35 -1.88
N GLY A 68 39.34 -5.56 -0.57
CA GLY A 68 39.52 -4.46 0.40
C GLY A 68 38.24 -3.69 0.77
N TYR A 69 37.06 -4.22 0.44
CA TYR A 69 35.79 -3.60 0.80
C TYR A 69 34.67 -4.64 0.99
N VAL A 70 33.56 -4.22 1.57
CA VAL A 70 32.30 -4.96 1.59
C VAL A 70 31.14 -4.04 1.19
N GLY A 71 30.16 -4.57 0.46
CA GLY A 71 28.92 -3.87 0.09
C GLY A 71 27.76 -4.14 1.06
N ALA A 72 27.86 -5.19 1.87
CA ALA A 72 26.94 -5.50 2.95
C ALA A 72 27.69 -6.21 4.08
N LEU A 73 27.35 -5.89 5.32
CA LEU A 73 27.93 -6.51 6.51
C LEU A 73 26.87 -6.54 7.63
N GLN A 74 26.62 -7.70 8.19
CA GLN A 74 25.66 -7.86 9.30
C GLN A 74 26.05 -9.02 10.20
N CYS A 75 25.79 -8.88 11.50
CA CYS A 75 25.84 -9.99 12.45
C CYS A 75 24.39 -10.39 12.76
N ASP A 76 24.03 -11.64 12.48
CA ASP A 76 22.69 -12.17 12.73
C ASP A 76 22.77 -13.61 13.28
N PRO A 77 21.73 -14.09 13.97
CA PRO A 77 21.62 -15.50 14.33
C PRO A 77 21.73 -16.42 13.10
N ILE A 78 22.42 -17.55 13.24
CA ILE A 78 22.64 -18.52 12.15
C ILE A 78 21.33 -19.05 11.57
N GLU A 79 20.23 -19.00 12.33
CA GLU A 79 18.89 -19.43 11.94
C GLU A 79 18.30 -18.59 10.80
N LYS A 80 18.81 -17.36 10.59
CA LYS A 80 18.47 -16.57 9.40
C LYS A 80 19.17 -17.06 8.13
N LYS A 81 20.18 -17.92 8.27
CA LYS A 81 21.00 -18.44 7.16
C LYS A 81 20.55 -19.87 6.82
N PRO A 82 20.84 -20.39 5.62
CA PRO A 82 20.45 -21.75 5.21
C PRO A 82 21.18 -22.89 5.97
N PHE A 83 21.84 -22.57 7.09
CA PHE A 83 22.61 -23.48 7.93
C PHE A 83 22.08 -23.57 9.37
N PHE A 84 20.77 -23.37 9.57
CA PHE A 84 20.15 -23.31 10.91
C PHE A 84 20.43 -24.53 11.82
N HIS A 85 20.74 -25.69 11.26
CA HIS A 85 21.10 -26.90 12.01
C HIS A 85 22.60 -27.05 12.32
N ALA A 86 23.47 -26.25 11.73
CA ALA A 86 24.92 -26.42 11.85
C ALA A 86 25.47 -25.82 13.16
N PHE A 87 24.92 -24.70 13.63
CA PHE A 87 25.40 -23.96 14.81
C PHE A 87 24.27 -23.26 15.61
N PRO A 88 23.20 -23.96 16.00
CA PRO A 88 22.01 -23.33 16.58
C PRO A 88 22.36 -22.47 17.81
N GLY A 89 21.71 -21.30 17.90
CA GLY A 89 21.89 -20.33 18.99
C GLY A 89 23.14 -19.46 18.88
N THR A 90 23.90 -19.54 17.79
CA THR A 90 25.10 -18.71 17.56
C THR A 90 24.84 -17.61 16.54
N ASP A 91 25.61 -16.52 16.65
CA ASP A 91 25.61 -15.45 15.68
C ASP A 91 26.67 -15.66 14.59
N ALA A 92 26.34 -15.22 13.37
CA ALA A 92 27.19 -15.25 12.20
C ALA A 92 27.42 -13.84 11.65
N LEU A 93 28.67 -13.37 11.68
CA LEU A 93 29.05 -12.18 10.92
C LEU A 93 29.08 -12.56 9.44
N THR A 94 28.12 -12.05 8.69
CA THR A 94 28.01 -12.28 7.25
C THR A 94 28.44 -11.03 6.50
N PHE A 95 29.27 -11.19 5.47
CA PHE A 95 29.67 -10.11 4.58
C PHE A 95 29.40 -10.44 3.11
N GLY A 96 29.15 -9.42 2.30
CA GLY A 96 28.98 -9.53 0.86
C GLY A 96 29.71 -8.40 0.14
N MET A 97 30.20 -8.66 -1.06
CA MET A 97 30.78 -7.62 -1.91
C MET A 97 29.70 -7.05 -2.84
N LEU A 98 30.08 -6.09 -3.69
CA LEU A 98 29.22 -5.66 -4.79
C LEU A 98 29.45 -6.59 -5.98
N GLY A 99 28.43 -6.76 -6.82
CA GLY A 99 28.49 -7.61 -8.02
C GLY A 99 27.77 -8.93 -7.83
N CYS A 100 26.86 -9.26 -8.75
CA CYS A 100 26.08 -10.50 -8.71
C CYS A 100 26.08 -11.13 -10.10
N ASP A 101 26.02 -12.45 -10.20
CA ASP A 101 25.84 -13.20 -11.45
C ASP A 101 24.35 -13.38 -11.79
N LEU A 102 23.47 -13.04 -10.85
CA LEU A 102 22.02 -13.00 -11.01
C LEU A 102 21.51 -11.57 -11.16
N HIS A 103 20.38 -11.46 -11.85
CA HIS A 103 19.58 -10.25 -11.96
C HIS A 103 18.29 -10.47 -11.18
N CYS A 104 18.03 -9.71 -10.10
CA CYS A 104 16.72 -9.76 -9.44
C CYS A 104 15.69 -9.11 -10.36
N SER A 105 14.78 -9.92 -10.92
CA SER A 105 13.73 -9.52 -11.86
C SER A 105 12.34 -9.46 -11.21
N TYR A 106 12.20 -9.72 -9.89
CA TYR A 106 10.91 -9.98 -9.25
C TYR A 106 10.05 -8.73 -9.04
N CYS A 107 9.21 -8.36 -10.00
CA CYS A 107 8.26 -7.26 -9.85
C CYS A 107 6.91 -7.53 -10.52
N PHE A 108 5.96 -6.65 -10.21
CA PHE A 108 4.59 -6.61 -10.71
C PHE A 108 4.34 -5.33 -11.52
N THR A 109 3.26 -5.29 -12.30
CA THR A 109 2.80 -4.03 -12.89
C THR A 109 2.19 -3.09 -11.86
N ARG A 110 2.04 -1.82 -12.25
CA ARG A 110 1.55 -0.73 -11.40
C ARG A 110 0.17 -1.03 -10.79
N GLU A 111 -0.68 -1.73 -11.54
CA GLU A 111 -2.10 -1.97 -11.25
C GLU A 111 -2.31 -3.06 -10.19
N VAL A 112 -1.30 -3.91 -9.95
CA VAL A 112 -1.39 -4.96 -8.94
C VAL A 112 -1.61 -4.34 -7.56
N ARG A 113 -2.59 -4.89 -6.83
CA ARG A 113 -3.00 -4.35 -5.54
C ARG A 113 -2.49 -5.18 -4.39
N VAL A 114 -2.04 -4.49 -3.35
CA VAL A 114 -1.53 -5.05 -2.11
C VAL A 114 -2.56 -4.87 -1.00
N ALA A 115 -2.76 -5.90 -0.18
CA ALA A 115 -3.59 -5.80 1.02
C ALA A 115 -2.81 -5.07 2.14
N THR A 116 -3.17 -3.81 2.41
CA THR A 116 -2.53 -2.98 3.44
C THR A 116 -3.50 -2.65 4.58
N ASN A 117 -3.00 -2.06 5.66
CA ASN A 117 -3.85 -1.47 6.72
C ASN A 117 -4.73 -0.30 6.23
N TRP A 118 -4.53 0.19 5.00
CA TRP A 118 -5.38 1.18 4.35
C TRP A 118 -6.42 0.53 3.42
N GLY A 119 -6.42 -0.79 3.28
CA GLY A 119 -7.22 -1.54 2.32
C GLY A 119 -6.42 -2.00 1.10
N MET A 120 -7.11 -2.37 0.02
CA MET A 120 -6.45 -2.81 -1.20
C MET A 120 -5.95 -1.59 -2.00
N ARG A 121 -4.63 -1.39 -2.06
CA ARG A 121 -3.98 -0.27 -2.77
C ARG A 121 -3.11 -0.75 -3.90
N SER A 122 -3.14 -0.07 -5.04
CA SER A 122 -2.25 -0.43 -6.16
C SER A 122 -0.80 -0.09 -5.81
N LEU A 123 0.16 -0.85 -6.33
CA LEU A 123 1.58 -0.54 -6.16
C LEU A 123 1.91 0.87 -6.67
N GLY A 124 1.23 1.33 -7.72
CA GLY A 124 1.32 2.71 -8.20
C GLY A 124 0.87 3.75 -7.18
N ASP A 125 -0.28 3.55 -6.54
CA ASP A 125 -0.80 4.50 -5.54
C ASP A 125 0.13 4.55 -4.32
N LEU A 126 0.64 3.39 -3.89
CA LEU A 126 1.57 3.31 -2.77
C LEU A 126 2.89 4.02 -3.11
N TRP A 127 3.38 3.87 -4.34
CA TRP A 127 4.55 4.61 -4.83
C TRP A 127 4.32 6.12 -4.78
N GLU A 128 3.19 6.64 -5.26
CA GLU A 128 2.90 8.08 -5.23
C GLU A 128 2.68 8.63 -3.82
N ALA A 129 2.16 7.82 -2.91
CA ALA A 129 1.98 8.20 -1.50
C ALA A 129 3.30 8.22 -0.70
N SER A 130 4.38 7.69 -1.26
CA SER A 130 5.67 7.53 -0.57
C SER A 130 6.60 8.70 -0.86
N SER A 131 7.45 9.04 0.12
CA SER A 131 8.42 10.12 0.01
C SER A 131 9.68 9.68 -0.76
N PRO A 132 10.40 10.59 -1.43
CA PRO A 132 11.70 10.27 -2.05
C PRO A 132 12.68 9.66 -1.04
N ASP A 133 13.57 8.79 -1.51
CA ASP A 133 14.68 8.29 -0.68
C ASP A 133 15.57 9.46 -0.20
N PRO A 134 15.85 9.58 1.11
CA PRO A 134 16.78 10.58 1.63
C PRO A 134 18.18 10.53 0.99
N ASN A 135 18.59 9.37 0.47
CA ASN A 135 19.87 9.19 -0.22
C ASN A 135 19.81 9.47 -1.72
N GLY A 136 18.66 9.86 -2.27
CA GLY A 136 18.50 10.25 -3.67
C GLY A 136 18.28 9.10 -4.67
N ASP A 137 18.02 7.87 -4.21
CA ASP A 137 17.65 6.76 -5.10
C ASP A 137 16.24 6.98 -5.68
N ALA A 138 16.17 7.12 -7.01
CA ALA A 138 14.91 7.36 -7.72
C ALA A 138 14.04 6.09 -7.91
N GLN A 139 14.55 4.92 -7.53
CA GLN A 139 13.92 3.61 -7.71
C GLN A 139 13.38 3.01 -6.43
N ARG A 140 13.62 3.66 -5.29
CA ARG A 140 12.91 3.35 -4.05
C ARG A 140 12.32 4.60 -3.43
N ARG A 141 11.26 4.42 -2.67
CA ARG A 141 10.62 5.48 -1.88
C ARG A 141 10.38 5.02 -0.46
N VAL A 142 10.47 5.97 0.46
CA VAL A 142 10.18 5.77 1.89
C VAL A 142 8.66 5.75 2.05
N PRO A 143 8.06 4.61 2.42
CA PRO A 143 6.63 4.52 2.65
C PRO A 143 6.22 5.37 3.87
N PRO A 144 4.95 5.79 3.93
CA PRO A 144 4.37 6.40 5.13
C PRO A 144 4.62 5.54 6.38
N VAL A 145 4.92 6.17 7.51
CA VAL A 145 5.45 5.51 8.72
C VAL A 145 4.52 4.39 9.22
N GLU A 146 3.22 4.60 9.10
CA GLU A 146 2.17 3.69 9.53
C GLU A 146 1.78 2.62 8.49
N LEU A 147 2.41 2.59 7.31
CA LEU A 147 2.02 1.65 6.26
C LEU A 147 2.45 0.22 6.59
N THR A 148 1.48 -0.69 6.63
CA THR A 148 1.72 -2.13 6.78
C THR A 148 1.08 -2.91 5.64
N ALA A 149 1.64 -4.06 5.29
CA ALA A 149 1.07 -5.02 4.36
C ALA A 149 0.76 -6.35 5.05
N THR A 150 -0.27 -7.04 4.57
CA THR A 150 -0.68 -8.34 5.09
C THR A 150 0.24 -9.43 4.54
N GLY A 151 0.90 -10.18 5.41
CA GLY A 151 1.75 -11.32 5.05
C GLY A 151 0.96 -12.58 4.70
N GLY A 152 1.67 -13.62 4.24
CA GLY A 152 1.09 -14.93 3.92
C GLY A 152 0.53 -15.70 5.12
N ASP A 153 0.84 -15.28 6.34
CA ASP A 153 0.28 -15.77 7.60
C ASP A 153 -0.93 -14.96 8.08
N GLY A 154 -1.34 -13.93 7.34
CA GLY A 154 -2.46 -13.05 7.66
C GLY A 154 -2.16 -11.94 8.68
N ARG A 155 -0.91 -11.79 9.13
CA ARG A 155 -0.48 -10.73 10.05
C ARG A 155 -0.06 -9.46 9.31
N GLN A 156 -0.03 -8.33 10.00
CA GLN A 156 0.47 -7.07 9.43
C GLN A 156 1.98 -6.92 9.65
N TYR A 157 2.69 -6.60 8.57
CA TYR A 157 4.12 -6.31 8.59
C TYR A 157 4.38 -4.90 8.09
N ARG A 158 5.31 -4.20 8.72
CA ARG A 158 5.76 -2.88 8.26
C ARG A 158 6.29 -2.99 6.84
N VAL A 159 5.93 -2.01 6.01
CA VAL A 159 6.56 -1.82 4.70
C VAL A 159 7.78 -0.93 4.90
N ASN A 160 8.97 -1.43 4.56
CA ASN A 160 10.22 -0.70 4.70
C ASN A 160 10.50 0.19 3.49
N TRP A 161 10.23 -0.35 2.30
CA TRP A 161 10.53 0.29 1.03
C TRP A 161 9.49 -0.07 -0.02
N ILE A 162 9.26 0.85 -0.94
CA ILE A 162 8.54 0.58 -2.19
C ILE A 162 9.51 0.82 -3.33
N PHE A 163 9.59 -0.14 -4.25
CA PHE A 163 10.52 -0.13 -5.36
C PHE A 163 9.81 0.07 -6.69
N ARG A 164 10.51 0.69 -7.64
CA ARG A 164 10.12 0.80 -9.03
C ARG A 164 11.37 0.85 -9.91
N HIS A 165 11.44 -0.01 -10.92
CA HIS A 165 12.50 0.05 -11.92
C HIS A 165 11.95 -0.09 -13.34
N GLN A 166 12.71 0.37 -14.35
CA GLN A 166 12.38 0.09 -15.74
C GLN A 166 12.59 -1.40 -16.03
N TYR A 167 11.68 -2.00 -16.77
CA TYR A 167 11.73 -3.40 -17.19
C TYR A 167 11.30 -3.51 -18.64
N GLU A 168 12.15 -4.14 -19.44
CA GLU A 168 11.87 -4.54 -20.81
C GLU A 168 12.01 -6.07 -20.87
N GLY A 169 10.90 -6.78 -21.05
CA GLY A 169 10.90 -8.24 -21.01
C GLY A 169 9.51 -8.87 -20.97
N GLU A 170 9.47 -10.19 -20.77
CA GLU A 170 8.22 -10.93 -20.68
C GLU A 170 7.55 -10.69 -19.32
N LEU A 171 6.24 -10.48 -19.32
CA LEU A 171 5.38 -10.63 -18.14
C LEU A 171 4.45 -11.82 -18.31
N VAL A 172 4.11 -12.42 -17.18
CA VAL A 172 3.15 -13.49 -17.04
C VAL A 172 1.88 -12.93 -16.43
N SER A 173 0.76 -13.07 -17.13
CA SER A 173 -0.57 -12.75 -16.62
C SER A 173 -1.19 -14.01 -16.06
N VAL A 174 -1.38 -14.05 -14.74
CA VAL A 174 -1.98 -15.20 -14.03
C VAL A 174 -3.44 -14.89 -13.75
N SER A 175 -4.34 -15.73 -14.27
CA SER A 175 -5.80 -15.56 -14.15
C SER A 175 -6.41 -16.66 -13.26
N PRO A 176 -6.57 -16.42 -11.94
CA PRO A 176 -7.25 -17.35 -11.05
C PRO A 176 -8.78 -17.34 -11.22
N ARG A 177 -9.45 -18.40 -10.76
CA ARG A 177 -10.91 -18.62 -10.92
C ARG A 177 -11.79 -17.54 -10.28
N MET A 178 -11.42 -17.07 -9.10
CA MET A 178 -12.25 -16.17 -8.29
C MET A 178 -11.57 -14.83 -7.99
N LEU A 179 -10.24 -14.80 -7.95
CA LEU A 179 -9.51 -13.57 -7.69
C LEU A 179 -9.30 -12.78 -8.98
N ALA A 180 -8.92 -11.51 -8.82
CA ALA A 180 -8.52 -10.72 -9.97
C ALA A 180 -7.19 -11.22 -10.56
N PRO A 181 -7.02 -11.13 -11.90
CA PRO A 181 -5.74 -11.44 -12.52
C PRO A 181 -4.67 -10.46 -12.07
N PHE A 182 -3.42 -10.88 -12.15
CA PHE A 182 -2.26 -10.03 -11.91
C PHE A 182 -1.17 -10.32 -12.95
N GLU A 183 -0.41 -9.28 -13.29
CA GLU A 183 0.71 -9.35 -14.22
C GLU A 183 2.01 -9.23 -13.44
N VAL A 184 2.92 -10.15 -13.71
CA VAL A 184 4.10 -10.37 -12.90
C VAL A 184 5.25 -10.91 -13.74
N THR A 185 6.46 -10.55 -13.37
CA THR A 185 7.68 -11.10 -13.97
C THR A 185 7.78 -12.63 -13.80
N PRO A 186 8.31 -13.38 -14.79
CA PRO A 186 8.28 -14.84 -14.81
C PRO A 186 8.92 -15.51 -13.60
N ASP A 187 9.96 -14.90 -13.02
CA ASP A 187 10.69 -15.52 -11.92
C ASP A 187 10.07 -15.20 -10.55
N HIS A 188 9.04 -14.34 -10.49
CA HIS A 188 8.45 -13.92 -9.22
C HIS A 188 7.82 -15.11 -8.48
N PRO A 189 8.20 -15.37 -7.21
CA PRO A 189 7.68 -16.52 -6.47
C PRO A 189 6.24 -16.30 -6.02
N VAL A 190 5.34 -17.22 -6.40
CA VAL A 190 3.94 -17.24 -5.99
C VAL A 190 3.65 -18.53 -5.22
N LEU A 191 3.01 -18.43 -4.06
CA LEU A 191 2.70 -19.60 -3.24
C LEU A 191 1.57 -20.43 -3.90
N ALA A 192 1.88 -21.65 -4.33
CA ALA A 192 0.96 -22.50 -5.09
C ALA A 192 1.17 -24.01 -4.84
N THR A 193 0.22 -24.82 -5.32
CA THR A 193 0.25 -26.30 -5.24
C THR A 193 -0.49 -26.93 -6.43
N GLN A 194 -0.21 -28.20 -6.78
CA GLN A 194 -0.87 -28.92 -7.89
C GLN A 194 -1.92 -29.97 -7.42
N LEU A 195 -2.06 -30.16 -6.11
CA LEU A 195 -3.06 -30.98 -5.41
C LEU A 195 -3.47 -32.33 -6.04
N LEU A 196 -2.59 -33.32 -5.85
CA LEU A 196 -2.98 -34.70 -5.52
C LEU A 196 -2.17 -35.17 -4.29
N GLY A 197 -2.84 -35.50 -3.17
CA GLY A 197 -2.20 -36.07 -1.96
C GLY A 197 -1.76 -35.11 -0.84
N GLN A 198 -2.06 -33.80 -0.92
CA GLN A 198 -1.78 -32.77 0.10
C GLN A 198 -0.29 -32.54 0.43
N SER A 199 0.54 -32.21 -0.57
CA SER A 199 1.76 -31.45 -0.27
C SER A 199 1.39 -30.01 0.13
N ALA A 200 2.03 -29.51 1.19
CA ALA A 200 1.97 -28.09 1.58
C ALA A 200 2.30 -27.20 0.37
N PRO A 201 1.71 -25.99 0.25
CA PRO A 201 2.00 -25.12 -0.86
C PRO A 201 3.47 -24.66 -0.83
N THR A 202 4.06 -24.54 -2.02
CA THR A 202 5.45 -24.12 -2.21
C THR A 202 5.50 -22.89 -3.10
N TYR A 203 6.59 -22.14 -3.04
CA TYR A 203 6.80 -21.05 -3.97
C TYR A 203 7.11 -21.59 -5.37
N VAL A 204 6.25 -21.24 -6.33
CA VAL A 204 6.40 -21.57 -7.74
C VAL A 204 6.66 -20.26 -8.49
N PRO A 205 7.73 -20.17 -9.31
CA PRO A 205 7.93 -19.02 -10.19
C PRO A 205 6.71 -18.81 -11.09
N ALA A 206 6.25 -17.57 -11.25
CA ALA A 206 5.04 -17.25 -12.00
C ALA A 206 5.02 -17.83 -13.42
N GLY A 207 6.16 -17.83 -14.12
CA GLY A 207 6.31 -18.39 -15.47
C GLY A 207 6.20 -19.91 -15.56
N LYS A 208 6.24 -20.60 -14.41
CA LYS A 208 6.01 -22.06 -14.29
C LYS A 208 4.59 -22.40 -13.84
N LEU A 209 3.76 -21.42 -13.48
CA LEU A 209 2.36 -21.66 -13.18
C LEU A 209 1.63 -22.15 -14.43
N THR A 210 0.68 -23.05 -14.21
CA THR A 210 -0.18 -23.63 -15.24
C THR A 210 -1.59 -23.79 -14.69
N THR A 211 -2.54 -24.19 -15.53
CA THR A 211 -3.93 -24.45 -15.11
C THR A 211 -4.11 -25.66 -14.17
N THR A 212 -3.05 -26.43 -13.93
CA THR A 212 -3.06 -27.51 -12.91
C THR A 212 -2.75 -26.98 -11.50
N HIS A 213 -2.29 -25.74 -11.38
CA HIS A 213 -1.93 -25.14 -10.11
C HIS A 213 -3.13 -24.48 -9.42
N PHE A 214 -3.03 -24.39 -8.09
CA PHE A 214 -3.91 -23.66 -7.21
C PHE A 214 -3.07 -22.65 -6.42
N LEU A 215 -3.49 -21.38 -6.43
CA LEU A 215 -2.86 -20.32 -5.63
C LEU A 215 -3.33 -20.43 -4.18
N ALA A 216 -2.40 -20.29 -3.23
CA ALA A 216 -2.71 -20.24 -1.81
C ALA A 216 -3.12 -18.82 -1.40
N VAL A 217 -4.22 -18.72 -0.66
CA VAL A 217 -4.77 -17.48 -0.09
C VAL A 217 -5.05 -17.72 1.39
N PRO A 218 -4.55 -16.90 2.32
CA PRO A 218 -4.75 -17.15 3.75
C PRO A 218 -6.24 -17.17 4.15
N ARG A 219 -6.58 -17.94 5.18
CA ARG A 219 -7.93 -18.01 5.76
C ARG A 219 -8.08 -17.25 7.06
N ARG A 220 -6.96 -16.87 7.67
CA ARG A 220 -6.90 -16.26 9.00
C ARG A 220 -6.21 -14.92 8.87
N TYR A 221 -6.74 -13.93 9.54
CA TYR A 221 -6.26 -12.56 9.48
C TYR A 221 -6.22 -11.97 10.88
N GLU A 222 -5.17 -11.22 11.18
CA GLU A 222 -5.06 -10.49 12.43
C GLU A 222 -6.08 -9.35 12.46
N ALA A 223 -6.84 -9.26 13.56
CA ALA A 223 -7.70 -8.12 13.83
C ALA A 223 -6.84 -6.92 14.21
N LEU A 224 -7.08 -5.78 13.59
CA LEU A 224 -6.39 -4.54 13.92
C LEU A 224 -7.24 -3.73 14.90
N ARG A 225 -6.58 -3.04 15.82
CA ARG A 225 -7.29 -2.17 16.77
C ARG A 225 -7.92 -1.00 16.01
N PRO A 226 -9.23 -0.73 16.18
CA PRO A 226 -9.86 0.44 15.57
C PRO A 226 -9.20 1.72 16.09
N GLN A 227 -8.77 2.59 15.18
CA GLN A 227 -8.31 3.92 15.55
C GLN A 227 -9.52 4.83 15.82
N GLY A 228 -9.40 5.70 16.81
CA GLY A 228 -10.37 6.77 17.03
C GLY A 228 -10.39 7.72 15.83
N ILE A 229 -11.58 8.18 15.45
CA ILE A 229 -11.74 9.15 14.37
C ILE A 229 -11.77 10.55 14.99
N ASP A 230 -10.76 11.37 14.67
CA ASP A 230 -10.75 12.79 14.97
C ASP A 230 -11.58 13.53 13.91
N VAL A 231 -12.82 13.85 14.26
CA VAL A 231 -13.76 14.50 13.34
C VAL A 231 -13.28 15.90 12.94
N PRO A 232 -12.76 16.74 13.87
CA PRO A 232 -12.16 18.02 13.49
C PRO A 232 -11.07 17.90 12.43
N GLU A 233 -10.14 16.94 12.57
CA GLU A 233 -9.06 16.72 11.60
C GLU A 233 -9.61 16.41 10.21
N LEU A 234 -10.61 15.54 10.11
CA LEU A 234 -11.27 15.20 8.85
C LEU A 234 -12.04 16.38 8.23
N LEU A 235 -12.50 17.34 9.04
CA LEU A 235 -13.26 18.50 8.56
C LEU A 235 -12.38 19.70 8.19
N ARG A 236 -11.13 19.77 8.68
CA ARG A 236 -10.18 20.87 8.39
C ARG A 236 -9.97 21.15 6.89
N PRO A 237 -9.87 20.16 5.99
CA PRO A 237 -9.73 20.43 4.56
C PRO A 237 -10.90 21.21 3.94
N PHE A 238 -12.08 21.18 4.57
CA PHE A 238 -13.30 21.81 4.05
C PHE A 238 -13.54 23.23 4.57
N LEU A 239 -12.63 23.80 5.37
CA LEU A 239 -12.79 25.17 5.88
C LEU A 239 -12.90 26.20 4.75
N GLY A 240 -12.22 25.99 3.62
CA GLY A 240 -12.36 26.83 2.43
C GLY A 240 -13.62 26.55 1.60
N ALA A 241 -14.21 25.36 1.72
CA ALA A 241 -15.41 24.95 0.98
C ALA A 241 -16.73 25.44 1.61
N VAL A 242 -16.69 25.79 2.90
CA VAL A 242 -17.82 26.31 3.67
C VAL A 242 -17.68 27.82 3.81
N ARG A 243 -18.67 28.57 3.34
CA ARG A 243 -18.68 30.03 3.47
C ARG A 243 -19.03 30.41 4.90
N VAL A 244 -18.03 30.81 5.67
CA VAL A 244 -18.23 31.47 6.96
C VAL A 244 -18.88 32.84 6.70
N ARG A 245 -19.88 33.25 7.51
CA ARG A 245 -20.48 34.60 7.34
C ARG A 245 -19.38 35.65 7.39
N ARG A 246 -19.35 36.52 6.38
CA ARG A 246 -18.39 37.62 6.25
C ARG A 246 -18.26 38.39 7.57
N HIS A 247 -17.02 38.76 7.86
CA HIS A 247 -16.66 39.75 8.86
C HIS A 247 -17.58 40.96 8.71
N VAL A 248 -18.24 41.36 9.80
CA VAL A 248 -18.64 42.76 9.95
C VAL A 248 -17.36 43.43 10.47
N ASN A 249 -16.84 44.42 9.74
CA ASN A 249 -15.70 45.19 10.23
C ASN A 249 -16.12 45.86 11.56
N VAL A 250 -15.28 45.78 12.58
CA VAL A 250 -15.44 46.43 13.88
C VAL A 250 -15.82 47.90 13.69
N GLU A 251 -15.14 48.59 12.77
CA GLU A 251 -15.38 50.00 12.47
C GLU A 251 -16.81 50.26 11.96
N THR A 252 -17.27 49.49 10.98
CA THR A 252 -18.62 49.60 10.43
C THR A 252 -19.69 49.33 11.49
N ALA A 253 -19.44 48.41 12.41
CA ALA A 253 -20.38 48.13 13.48
C ALA A 253 -20.36 49.15 14.61
N SER A 254 -19.18 49.68 14.95
CA SER A 254 -19.07 50.81 15.86
C SER A 254 -19.84 52.02 15.31
N GLN A 255 -19.74 52.30 14.00
CA GLN A 255 -20.55 53.33 13.32
C GLN A 255 -22.05 53.02 13.39
N ILE A 256 -22.47 51.77 13.12
CA ILE A 256 -23.86 51.34 13.27
C ILE A 256 -24.37 51.60 14.70
N LEU A 257 -23.59 51.27 15.73
CA LEU A 257 -24.00 51.43 17.12
C LEU A 257 -23.98 52.88 17.58
N GLN A 258 -23.02 53.69 17.14
CA GLN A 258 -23.01 55.14 17.38
C GLN A 258 -24.27 55.79 16.81
N LEU A 259 -24.60 55.52 15.55
CA LEU A 259 -25.82 56.05 14.93
C LEU A 259 -27.10 55.49 15.58
N THR A 260 -27.04 54.24 16.07
CA THR A 260 -28.14 53.64 16.85
C THR A 260 -28.33 54.35 18.18
N ALA A 261 -27.25 54.66 18.90
CA ALA A 261 -27.28 55.40 20.16
C ALA A 261 -27.77 56.84 19.97
N ALA A 262 -27.48 57.45 18.82
CA ALA A 262 -28.03 58.74 18.40
C ALA A 262 -29.52 58.69 17.97
N GLY A 263 -30.22 57.56 18.15
CA GLY A 263 -31.65 57.42 17.85
C GLY A 263 -31.99 57.17 16.38
N THR A 264 -30.99 56.94 15.51
CA THR A 264 -31.22 56.74 14.08
C THR A 264 -31.83 55.37 13.80
N ASN A 265 -32.88 55.30 12.97
CA ASN A 265 -33.51 54.02 12.62
C ASN A 265 -32.66 53.21 11.62
N SER A 266 -32.83 51.88 11.58
CA SER A 266 -32.00 51.00 10.75
C SER A 266 -32.04 51.28 9.25
N ARG A 267 -33.09 51.94 8.74
CA ARG A 267 -33.22 52.29 7.31
C ARG A 267 -32.33 53.49 6.98
N ALA A 268 -32.34 54.51 7.83
CA ALA A 268 -31.49 55.68 7.69
C ALA A 268 -30.00 55.35 7.92
N ILE A 269 -29.67 54.51 8.91
CA ILE A 269 -28.30 54.00 9.11
C ILE A 269 -27.82 53.23 7.87
N GLY A 270 -28.70 52.38 7.31
CA GLY A 270 -28.39 51.64 6.09
C GLY A 270 -28.05 52.57 4.93
N LEU A 271 -28.87 53.60 4.71
CA LEU A 271 -28.62 54.59 3.65
C LEU A 271 -27.30 55.35 3.87
N ALA A 272 -27.01 55.77 5.10
CA ALA A 272 -25.82 56.55 5.43
C ALA A 272 -24.51 55.76 5.27
N LEU A 273 -24.53 54.45 5.55
CA LEU A 273 -23.34 53.60 5.51
C LEU A 273 -23.25 52.74 4.23
N GLY A 274 -24.17 52.91 3.27
CA GLY A 274 -24.22 52.07 2.07
C GLY A 274 -24.59 50.61 2.36
N LEU A 275 -25.35 50.36 3.43
CA LEU A 275 -25.75 49.04 3.90
C LEU A 275 -27.26 48.81 3.76
N ARG A 276 -27.68 47.55 3.64
CA ARG A 276 -29.10 47.23 3.71
C ARG A 276 -29.63 47.30 5.14
N ALA A 277 -30.88 47.76 5.31
CA ALA A 277 -31.49 47.93 6.64
C ALA A 277 -31.57 46.63 7.47
N ASP A 278 -31.71 45.47 6.81
CA ASP A 278 -31.68 44.15 7.43
C ASP A 278 -30.28 43.79 7.96
N HIS A 279 -29.22 44.21 7.26
CA HIS A 279 -27.84 44.06 7.73
C HIS A 279 -27.59 44.88 9.00
N VAL A 280 -28.08 46.13 9.05
CA VAL A 280 -28.00 46.98 10.25
C VAL A 280 -28.72 46.35 11.44
N ARG A 281 -29.94 45.83 11.25
CA ARG A 281 -30.68 45.11 12.32
C ARG A 281 -29.92 43.87 12.79
N HIS A 282 -29.30 43.14 11.86
CA HIS A 282 -28.52 41.95 12.18
C HIS A 282 -27.32 42.29 13.09
N VAL A 283 -26.56 43.34 12.77
CA VAL A 283 -25.41 43.81 13.58
C VAL A 283 -25.87 44.23 14.97
N ARG A 284 -26.92 45.07 15.08
CA ARG A 284 -27.49 45.50 16.37
C ARG A 284 -27.90 44.31 17.24
N SER A 285 -28.67 43.38 16.68
CA SER A 285 -29.11 42.18 17.40
C SER A 285 -27.94 41.32 17.86
N ARG A 286 -26.89 41.22 17.04
CA ARG A 286 -25.71 40.41 17.32
C ARG A 286 -24.87 40.97 18.47
N VAL A 287 -24.61 42.29 18.47
CA VAL A 287 -23.86 42.94 19.55
C VAL A 287 -24.64 42.92 20.86
N ALA A 288 -25.95 43.18 20.82
CA ALA A 288 -26.81 43.12 22.00
C ALA A 288 -26.83 41.72 22.66
N ARG A 289 -26.86 40.64 21.86
CA ARG A 289 -26.84 39.25 22.38
C ARG A 289 -25.49 38.82 22.97
N ARG A 290 -24.41 39.54 22.69
CA ARG A 290 -23.04 39.19 23.10
C ARG A 290 -22.45 40.19 24.10
N GLY A 291 -23.30 40.80 24.93
CA GLY A 291 -22.84 41.65 26.04
C GLY A 291 -22.48 43.09 25.66
N GLY A 292 -22.79 43.55 24.44
CA GLY A 292 -22.72 44.97 24.07
C GLY A 292 -21.35 45.49 23.63
N VAL A 293 -20.27 44.72 23.76
CA VAL A 293 -18.92 45.11 23.33
C VAL A 293 -18.72 44.75 21.86
N VAL A 294 -18.34 45.73 21.03
CA VAL A 294 -18.20 45.54 19.57
C VAL A 294 -17.05 44.61 19.26
N GLU A 295 -15.90 44.82 19.88
CA GLU A 295 -14.71 43.99 19.71
C GLU A 295 -15.00 42.54 20.05
N THR A 296 -15.68 42.24 21.17
CA THR A 296 -16.01 40.85 21.56
C THR A 296 -17.17 40.26 20.74
N ALA A 297 -18.11 41.10 20.28
CA ALA A 297 -19.22 40.64 19.45
C ALA A 297 -18.82 40.35 17.99
N LEU A 298 -17.76 41.01 17.52
CA LEU A 298 -17.25 41.02 16.14
C LEU A 298 -15.80 40.60 15.97
N GLU A 299 -15.14 40.22 17.06
CA GLU A 299 -13.99 39.33 17.06
C GLU A 299 -14.24 38.30 15.97
N ALA A 300 -13.21 38.12 15.13
CA ALA A 300 -13.25 37.29 13.94
C ALA A 300 -14.07 36.04 14.22
N VAL A 301 -14.74 35.48 13.21
CA VAL A 301 -15.38 34.16 13.36
C VAL A 301 -14.27 33.10 13.56
N ALA A 302 -13.68 33.12 14.75
CA ALA A 302 -13.01 32.09 15.49
C ALA A 302 -14.18 31.20 15.95
N GLU A 303 -14.48 30.10 15.29
CA GLU A 303 -13.66 29.31 14.40
C GLU A 303 -14.56 28.90 13.23
N ALA A 304 -14.00 28.82 12.01
CA ALA A 304 -14.72 28.20 10.88
C ALA A 304 -15.29 26.81 11.29
N LEU A 305 -14.59 26.14 12.21
CA LEU A 305 -14.95 24.90 12.88
C LEU A 305 -14.96 25.11 14.39
N VAL A 306 -16.14 25.13 15.01
CA VAL A 306 -16.33 25.40 16.45
C VAL A 306 -16.32 24.10 17.23
N LEU A 307 -15.43 23.99 18.23
CA LEU A 307 -15.40 22.89 19.19
C LEU A 307 -16.00 23.34 20.54
N GLU A 308 -17.11 22.71 20.95
CA GLU A 308 -17.85 23.04 22.17
C GLU A 308 -18.36 21.72 22.80
N ASP A 309 -18.12 21.50 24.10
CA ASP A 309 -18.69 20.39 24.89
C ASP A 309 -18.49 18.99 24.28
N GLY A 310 -17.30 18.71 23.72
CA GLY A 310 -17.01 17.42 23.07
C GLY A 310 -17.68 17.23 21.70
N THR A 311 -18.28 18.28 21.15
CA THR A 311 -18.86 18.31 19.81
C THR A 311 -18.11 19.28 18.89
N VAL A 312 -18.28 19.10 17.58
CA VAL A 312 -17.73 19.91 16.52
C VAL A 312 -18.82 20.27 15.51
N ARG A 313 -18.78 21.50 15.00
CA ARG A 313 -19.67 21.98 13.93
C ARG A 313 -19.03 23.10 13.15
N PHE A 314 -19.49 23.34 11.93
CA PHE A 314 -19.14 24.61 11.27
C PHE A 314 -19.85 25.77 11.97
N GLY A 315 -19.22 26.94 12.04
CA GLY A 315 -19.75 28.08 12.81
C GLY A 315 -21.16 28.54 12.42
N GLN A 316 -21.61 28.25 11.19
CA GLN A 316 -22.96 28.56 10.67
C GLN A 316 -24.03 27.51 10.99
N GLU A 317 -23.64 26.35 11.49
CA GLU A 317 -24.56 25.27 11.79
C GLU A 317 -25.28 25.50 13.12
N ARG A 318 -26.53 25.05 13.17
CA ARG A 318 -27.30 25.01 14.42
C ARG A 318 -26.65 24.05 15.42
N ARG A 319 -26.73 24.42 16.70
CA ARG A 319 -26.41 23.53 17.83
C ARG A 319 -27.47 22.42 17.98
N PRO A 320 -27.11 21.26 18.57
CA PRO A 320 -25.76 20.86 18.99
C PRO A 320 -24.86 20.52 17.78
N GLY A 321 -23.55 20.41 17.99
CA GLY A 321 -22.61 19.87 16.98
C GLY A 321 -22.73 18.35 16.83
N ILE A 322 -21.88 17.75 16.00
CA ILE A 322 -21.67 16.29 15.99
C ILE A 322 -20.50 15.93 16.93
N PRO A 323 -20.37 14.71 17.46
CA PRO A 323 -19.24 14.36 18.32
C PRO A 323 -17.88 14.69 17.67
N SER A 324 -16.95 15.25 18.44
CA SER A 324 -15.60 15.60 17.95
C SER A 324 -14.68 14.38 17.85
N LYS A 325 -14.97 13.32 18.60
CA LYS A 325 -14.27 12.04 18.52
C LYS A 325 -15.29 10.93 18.33
N LEU A 326 -15.04 10.04 17.38
CA LEU A 326 -15.85 8.83 17.18
C LEU A 326 -15.02 7.58 17.39
N VAL A 327 -15.65 6.56 17.95
CA VAL A 327 -15.12 5.19 17.99
C VAL A 327 -15.88 4.39 16.96
N MET A 328 -15.19 3.49 16.24
CA MET A 328 -15.82 2.61 15.27
C MET A 328 -16.61 1.50 15.97
N THR A 329 -17.85 1.83 16.38
CA THR A 329 -18.81 0.89 16.97
C THR A 329 -19.58 0.13 15.90
N THR A 330 -20.26 -0.95 16.27
CA THR A 330 -21.17 -1.69 15.38
C THR A 330 -22.28 -0.78 14.83
N ASP A 331 -22.86 0.12 15.64
CA ASP A 331 -23.90 1.06 15.20
C ASP A 331 -23.35 2.07 14.15
N LEU A 332 -22.14 2.61 14.35
CA LEU A 332 -21.51 3.49 13.36
C LEU A 332 -21.17 2.70 12.08
N ALA A 333 -20.65 1.49 12.21
CA ALA A 333 -20.33 0.62 11.09
C ALA A 333 -21.57 0.27 10.25
N GLU A 334 -22.68 -0.10 10.89
CA GLU A 334 -23.96 -0.37 10.22
C GLU A 334 -24.44 0.87 9.45
N LEU A 335 -24.38 2.05 10.07
CA LEU A 335 -24.78 3.30 9.43
C LEU A 335 -23.92 3.66 8.21
N LEU A 336 -22.61 3.43 8.29
CA LEU A 336 -21.68 3.63 7.18
C LEU A 336 -21.92 2.60 6.06
N GLY A 337 -22.31 1.36 6.40
CA GLY A 337 -22.69 0.33 5.43
C GLY A 337 -23.95 0.73 4.66
N LEU A 338 -24.98 1.22 5.36
CA LEU A 338 -26.18 1.79 4.73
C LEU A 338 -25.85 3.00 3.86
N TYR A 339 -24.87 3.82 4.25
CA TYR A 339 -24.44 4.95 3.41
C TYR A 339 -23.76 4.47 2.13
N CYS A 340 -22.87 3.48 2.24
CA CYS A 340 -22.22 2.92 1.07
C CYS A 340 -23.23 2.27 0.11
N ALA A 341 -24.33 1.71 0.60
CA ALA A 341 -25.44 1.23 -0.24
C ALA A 341 -26.29 2.40 -0.77
N GLU A 342 -27.08 3.03 0.10
CA GLU A 342 -28.18 3.94 -0.25
C GLU A 342 -27.90 5.42 -0.01
N GLY A 343 -26.71 5.73 0.52
CA GLY A 343 -26.32 7.07 0.92
C GLY A 343 -25.74 7.93 -0.20
N CYS A 344 -25.98 9.23 -0.11
CA CYS A 344 -25.30 10.25 -0.87
C CYS A 344 -25.21 11.58 -0.10
N VAL A 345 -24.27 12.43 -0.52
CA VAL A 345 -24.14 13.80 -0.02
C VAL A 345 -24.35 14.75 -1.19
N THR A 346 -25.38 15.59 -1.08
CA THR A 346 -25.72 16.58 -2.11
C THR A 346 -25.43 17.99 -1.61
N LYS A 347 -25.15 18.90 -2.54
CA LYS A 347 -24.94 20.33 -2.26
C LYS A 347 -25.61 21.14 -3.36
N ALA A 348 -26.31 22.21 -3.00
CA ALA A 348 -26.83 23.16 -3.98
C ALA A 348 -25.69 24.07 -4.51
N ALA A 349 -25.72 24.35 -5.82
CA ALA A 349 -24.66 25.12 -6.50
C ALA A 349 -24.51 26.55 -5.96
N ASP A 350 -25.62 27.17 -5.57
CA ASP A 350 -25.73 28.55 -5.10
C ASP A 350 -25.56 28.70 -3.57
N ARG A 351 -25.60 27.59 -2.82
CA ARG A 351 -25.53 27.58 -1.35
C ARG A 351 -24.36 26.72 -0.87
N PRO A 352 -23.16 27.30 -0.66
CA PRO A 352 -21.95 26.54 -0.33
C PRO A 352 -22.06 25.72 0.97
N ASN A 353 -22.93 26.12 1.90
CA ASN A 353 -23.10 25.45 3.20
C ASN A 353 -24.25 24.43 3.21
N SER A 354 -24.83 24.09 2.05
CA SER A 354 -26.05 23.28 1.95
C SER A 354 -25.84 21.76 1.88
N HIS A 355 -24.65 21.28 2.24
CA HIS A 355 -24.34 19.86 2.24
C HIS A 355 -25.40 19.08 3.04
N THR A 356 -26.08 18.16 2.37
CA THR A 356 -27.17 17.37 2.93
C THR A 356 -26.85 15.89 2.74
N LEU A 357 -26.72 15.18 3.87
CA LEU A 357 -26.63 13.73 3.91
C LEU A 357 -28.02 13.16 3.64
N THR A 358 -28.14 12.22 2.70
CA THR A 358 -29.41 11.57 2.37
C THR A 358 -29.20 10.09 2.16
N PHE A 359 -30.08 9.27 2.73
CA PHE A 359 -30.22 7.84 2.45
C PHE A 359 -31.54 7.67 1.67
N ALA A 360 -31.48 7.06 0.49
CA ALA A 360 -32.62 6.90 -0.39
C ALA A 360 -33.04 5.43 -0.49
N PHE A 361 -34.17 5.07 0.09
CA PHE A 361 -34.69 3.71 0.14
C PHE A 361 -35.93 3.55 -0.76
N GLY A 362 -36.22 2.32 -1.17
CA GLY A 362 -37.49 1.94 -1.77
C GLY A 362 -38.68 2.17 -0.82
N LEU A 363 -39.87 2.35 -1.41
CA LEU A 363 -41.09 2.61 -0.63
C LEU A 363 -41.44 1.46 0.34
N HIS A 364 -41.06 0.22 0.02
CA HIS A 364 -41.29 -0.97 0.85
C HIS A 364 -40.28 -1.10 2.01
N GLU A 365 -39.14 -0.40 1.95
CA GLU A 365 -38.02 -0.57 2.88
C GLU A 365 -38.12 0.33 4.12
N LYS A 366 -39.29 0.29 4.80
CA LYS A 366 -39.55 1.18 5.95
C LYS A 366 -38.62 0.91 7.11
N GLY A 367 -38.35 -0.37 7.36
CA GLY A 367 -37.44 -0.79 8.42
C GLY A 367 -36.03 -0.19 8.27
N LEU A 368 -35.50 -0.12 7.05
CA LEU A 368 -34.18 0.46 6.80
C LEU A 368 -34.15 1.98 7.03
N ALA A 369 -35.20 2.68 6.59
CA ALA A 369 -35.32 4.12 6.86
C ALA A 369 -35.42 4.43 8.36
N ASP A 370 -36.26 3.68 9.09
CA ASP A 370 -36.43 3.84 10.54
C ASP A 370 -35.13 3.48 11.29
N ARG A 371 -34.40 2.45 10.82
CA ARG A 371 -33.10 2.07 11.36
C ARG A 371 -32.05 3.15 11.13
N ALA A 372 -31.94 3.69 9.91
CA ALA A 372 -31.01 4.79 9.61
C ALA A 372 -31.28 6.01 10.50
N ARG A 373 -32.55 6.39 10.69
CA ARG A 373 -32.95 7.49 11.61
C ARG A 373 -32.52 7.22 13.05
N THR A 374 -32.73 5.99 13.52
CA THR A 374 -32.35 5.57 14.87
C THR A 374 -30.84 5.63 15.08
N LEU A 375 -30.06 5.12 14.11
CA LEU A 375 -28.59 5.15 14.16
C LEU A 375 -28.05 6.58 14.14
N LEU A 376 -28.61 7.46 13.30
CA LEU A 376 -28.24 8.88 13.26
C LEU A 376 -28.48 9.57 14.60
N GLN A 377 -29.62 9.29 15.24
CA GLN A 377 -29.92 9.82 16.57
C GLN A 377 -29.02 9.24 17.66
N ARG A 378 -28.70 7.94 17.63
CA ARG A 378 -27.85 7.30 18.66
C ARG A 378 -26.37 7.68 18.54
N VAL A 379 -25.85 7.74 17.32
CA VAL A 379 -24.41 7.96 17.08
C VAL A 379 -24.05 9.45 17.09
N PHE A 380 -24.92 10.30 16.55
CA PHE A 380 -24.60 11.71 16.31
C PHE A 380 -25.51 12.69 17.08
N ASP A 381 -26.51 12.21 17.81
CA ASP A 381 -27.54 13.03 18.47
C ASP A 381 -28.23 14.02 17.50
N VAL A 382 -28.50 13.56 16.27
CA VAL A 382 -29.18 14.36 15.24
C VAL A 382 -30.51 13.73 14.83
N LYS A 383 -31.52 14.60 14.70
CA LYS A 383 -32.85 14.23 14.20
C LYS A 383 -32.90 14.38 12.69
N ALA A 384 -32.96 13.25 11.98
CA ALA A 384 -33.21 13.22 10.55
C ALA A 384 -34.70 13.43 10.23
N TYR A 385 -34.98 14.10 9.11
CA TYR A 385 -36.33 14.21 8.57
C TYR A 385 -36.51 13.21 7.42
N GLU A 386 -37.76 12.83 7.17
CA GLU A 386 -38.13 11.87 6.14
C GLU A 386 -38.96 12.54 5.05
N THR A 387 -38.61 12.29 3.80
CA THR A 387 -39.41 12.70 2.63
C THR A 387 -39.88 11.47 1.89
N VAL A 388 -41.20 11.29 1.77
CA VAL A 388 -41.80 10.19 1.01
C VAL A 388 -42.25 10.71 -0.35
N ARG A 389 -41.87 9.97 -1.41
CA ARG A 389 -42.23 10.19 -2.82
C ARG A 389 -42.88 8.91 -3.37
N PRO A 390 -43.49 8.93 -4.57
CA PRO A 390 -44.19 7.77 -5.11
C PRO A 390 -43.38 6.46 -5.17
N THR A 391 -42.06 6.54 -5.37
CA THR A 391 -41.18 5.36 -5.52
C THR A 391 -40.12 5.24 -4.43
N THR A 392 -39.92 6.27 -3.63
CA THR A 392 -38.71 6.42 -2.81
C THR A 392 -39.05 7.10 -1.49
N ARG A 393 -38.40 6.65 -0.42
CA ARG A 393 -38.36 7.31 0.87
C ARG A 393 -36.92 7.76 1.15
N ALA A 394 -36.76 9.04 1.42
CA ALA A 394 -35.47 9.64 1.70
C ALA A 394 -35.37 10.05 3.17
N VAL A 395 -34.34 9.59 3.87
CA VAL A 395 -33.96 10.06 5.21
C VAL A 395 -32.82 11.07 5.04
N SER A 396 -33.05 12.33 5.43
CA SER A 396 -32.13 13.43 5.15
C SER A 396 -31.77 14.24 6.39
N ILE A 397 -30.54 14.74 6.40
CA ILE A 397 -30.01 15.69 7.40
C ILE A 397 -29.24 16.79 6.68
N SER A 398 -29.70 18.04 6.85
CA SER A 398 -29.01 19.23 6.35
C SER A 398 -28.05 19.78 7.41
N LYS A 399 -26.95 19.04 7.63
CA LYS A 399 -25.83 19.45 8.48
C LYS A 399 -24.53 19.16 7.72
N ALA A 400 -23.79 20.21 7.39
CA ALA A 400 -22.64 20.12 6.51
C ALA A 400 -21.46 19.37 7.13
N SER A 401 -21.21 19.51 8.43
CA SER A 401 -20.23 18.73 9.18
C SER A 401 -20.50 17.23 9.04
N LEU A 402 -21.75 16.81 9.20
CA LEU A 402 -22.12 15.41 9.07
C LEU A 402 -22.03 14.92 7.61
N GLY A 403 -22.55 15.68 6.65
CA GLY A 403 -22.45 15.33 5.23
C GLY A 403 -21.00 15.22 4.76
N LEU A 404 -20.15 16.18 5.13
CA LEU A 404 -18.73 16.18 4.77
C LEU A 404 -17.94 15.07 5.48
N LEU A 405 -18.28 14.74 6.73
CA LEU A 405 -17.71 13.59 7.43
C LEU A 405 -17.97 12.28 6.65
N PHE A 406 -19.23 12.01 6.27
CA PHE A 406 -19.58 10.82 5.50
C PHE A 406 -18.90 10.81 4.11
N ALA A 407 -18.88 11.95 3.43
CA ALA A 407 -18.19 12.09 2.15
C ALA A 407 -16.67 11.83 2.27
N THR A 408 -16.06 12.18 3.40
CA THR A 408 -14.62 11.97 3.65
C THR A 408 -14.32 10.50 3.96
N LEU A 409 -15.12 9.90 4.83
CA LEU A 409 -14.96 8.50 5.25
C LEU A 409 -15.22 7.52 4.10
N CYS A 410 -16.37 7.69 3.43
CA CYS A 410 -16.90 6.71 2.49
C CYS A 410 -16.90 7.18 1.04
N GLY A 411 -16.49 8.42 0.74
CA GLY A 411 -16.64 9.02 -0.59
C GLY A 411 -18.06 9.56 -0.86
N SER A 412 -18.23 10.29 -1.96
CA SER A 412 -19.53 10.82 -2.39
C SER A 412 -19.74 10.63 -3.89
N GLY A 413 -20.96 10.28 -4.29
CA GLY A 413 -21.29 9.77 -5.63
C GLY A 413 -20.95 8.29 -5.75
N SER A 414 -21.63 7.56 -6.64
CA SER A 414 -21.51 6.09 -6.75
C SER A 414 -20.12 5.61 -7.14
N GLU A 415 -19.42 6.32 -8.03
CA GLU A 415 -18.09 5.95 -8.53
C GLU A 415 -16.96 6.13 -7.51
N ARG A 416 -17.13 7.04 -6.54
CA ARG A 416 -16.09 7.38 -5.55
C ARG A 416 -16.33 6.76 -4.19
N LYS A 417 -17.37 5.94 -4.03
CA LYS A 417 -17.63 5.25 -2.77
C LYS A 417 -16.44 4.34 -2.42
N LYS A 418 -16.14 4.19 -1.13
CA LYS A 418 -15.07 3.32 -0.61
C LYS A 418 -15.43 2.84 0.80
N ILE A 419 -14.78 1.78 1.28
CA ILE A 419 -14.91 1.40 2.68
C ILE A 419 -13.91 2.22 3.51
N PRO A 420 -14.30 2.82 4.64
CA PRO A 420 -13.36 3.50 5.53
C PRO A 420 -12.26 2.54 6.01
N ALA A 421 -11.00 3.00 6.06
CA ALA A 421 -9.88 2.19 6.54
C ALA A 421 -10.12 1.62 7.95
N ALA A 422 -10.79 2.37 8.82
CA ALA A 422 -11.19 1.92 10.15
C ALA A 422 -12.11 0.67 10.14
N ILE A 423 -12.97 0.50 9.12
CA ILE A 423 -13.79 -0.73 8.94
C ILE A 423 -12.93 -1.87 8.39
N LEU A 424 -12.03 -1.57 7.44
CA LEU A 424 -11.10 -2.55 6.88
C LEU A 424 -10.05 -3.04 7.89
N ALA A 425 -9.91 -2.34 9.01
CA ALA A 425 -9.07 -2.72 10.15
C ALA A 425 -9.89 -3.35 11.29
N ALA A 426 -11.19 -3.07 11.40
CA ALA A 426 -12.02 -3.40 12.55
C ALA A 426 -12.08 -4.90 12.87
N GLU A 427 -12.41 -5.18 14.14
CA GLU A 427 -12.77 -6.51 14.65
C GLU A 427 -13.97 -7.12 13.90
N PRO A 428 -14.10 -8.46 13.86
CA PRO A 428 -15.10 -9.16 13.04
C PRO A 428 -16.54 -8.63 13.22
N ALA A 429 -17.02 -8.45 14.45
CA ALA A 429 -18.39 -8.01 14.70
C ALA A 429 -18.70 -6.62 14.10
N THR A 430 -17.75 -5.69 14.17
CA THR A 430 -17.90 -4.34 13.60
C THR A 430 -17.81 -4.37 12.08
N ALA A 431 -16.88 -5.15 11.52
CA ALA A 431 -16.77 -5.37 10.09
C ALA A 431 -18.04 -6.04 9.50
N GLU A 432 -18.61 -7.03 10.19
CA GLU A 432 -19.86 -7.70 9.83
C GLU A 432 -21.06 -6.75 9.88
N ALA A 433 -21.15 -5.88 10.89
CA ALA A 433 -22.22 -4.88 10.97
C ALA A 433 -22.24 -3.97 9.72
N PHE A 434 -21.06 -3.51 9.27
CA PHE A 434 -20.95 -2.77 8.01
C PHE A 434 -21.35 -3.61 6.79
N LEU A 435 -20.78 -4.81 6.65
CA LEU A 435 -21.01 -5.65 5.48
C LEU A 435 -22.48 -6.05 5.35
N ASN A 436 -23.13 -6.44 6.45
CA ASN A 436 -24.53 -6.83 6.47
C ASN A 436 -25.45 -5.65 6.12
N ALA A 437 -25.16 -4.45 6.63
CA ALA A 437 -25.90 -3.25 6.26
C ALA A 437 -25.76 -2.92 4.77
N TYR A 438 -24.55 -3.00 4.22
CA TYR A 438 -24.32 -2.79 2.78
C TYR A 438 -25.06 -3.81 1.93
N VAL A 439 -24.97 -5.10 2.28
CA VAL A 439 -25.68 -6.19 1.56
C VAL A 439 -27.19 -6.04 1.66
N THR A 440 -27.72 -5.56 2.78
CA THR A 440 -29.16 -5.39 2.95
C THR A 440 -29.71 -4.24 2.09
N GLY A 441 -28.91 -3.20 1.84
CA GLY A 441 -29.30 -2.10 0.94
C GLY A 441 -29.11 -2.46 -0.54
N ASP A 442 -27.89 -2.85 -0.93
CA ASP A 442 -27.48 -2.91 -2.35
C ASP A 442 -27.08 -4.34 -2.80
N GLY A 443 -27.22 -5.33 -1.91
CA GLY A 443 -26.86 -6.72 -2.17
C GLY A 443 -28.04 -7.63 -2.45
N HIS A 444 -27.74 -8.79 -3.04
CA HIS A 444 -28.71 -9.84 -3.29
C HIS A 444 -28.24 -11.18 -2.70
N ARG A 445 -29.07 -11.77 -1.86
CA ARG A 445 -28.87 -13.10 -1.26
C ARG A 445 -29.71 -14.12 -2.03
N TYR A 446 -29.04 -15.10 -2.62
CA TYR A 446 -29.69 -16.17 -3.37
C TYR A 446 -30.04 -17.36 -2.45
N PRO A 447 -31.05 -18.18 -2.80
CA PRO A 447 -31.45 -19.34 -2.00
C PRO A 447 -30.34 -20.39 -1.79
N ASN A 448 -29.33 -20.42 -2.66
CA ASN A 448 -28.20 -21.35 -2.58
C ASN A 448 -27.05 -20.83 -1.68
N GLY A 449 -27.29 -19.79 -0.88
CA GLY A 449 -26.28 -19.18 0.00
C GLY A 449 -25.29 -18.25 -0.72
N LYS A 450 -25.42 -18.05 -2.03
CA LYS A 450 -24.62 -17.05 -2.76
C LYS A 450 -25.07 -15.65 -2.35
N ILE A 451 -24.10 -14.77 -2.13
CA ILE A 451 -24.31 -13.34 -2.01
C ILE A 451 -23.63 -12.65 -3.19
N SER A 452 -24.29 -11.65 -3.75
CA SER A 452 -23.77 -10.84 -4.83
C SER A 452 -24.02 -9.37 -4.52
N VAL A 453 -22.99 -8.55 -4.69
CA VAL A 453 -23.08 -7.09 -4.63
C VAL A 453 -22.45 -6.51 -5.87
N THR A 454 -22.99 -5.40 -6.37
CA THR A 454 -22.54 -4.82 -7.63
C THR A 454 -22.46 -3.31 -7.53
N THR A 455 -21.32 -2.74 -7.92
CA THR A 455 -21.08 -1.30 -7.85
C THR A 455 -20.31 -0.80 -9.06
N VAL A 456 -20.32 0.51 -9.29
CA VAL A 456 -19.48 1.19 -10.29
C VAL A 456 -18.19 1.74 -9.69
N SER A 457 -18.06 1.76 -8.37
CA SER A 457 -16.79 2.09 -7.71
C SER A 457 -15.88 0.87 -7.65
N GLU A 458 -14.75 0.92 -8.37
CA GLU A 458 -13.75 -0.13 -8.27
C GLU A 458 -13.21 -0.25 -6.84
N GLN A 459 -12.90 0.88 -6.19
CA GLN A 459 -12.32 0.86 -4.85
C GLN A 459 -13.28 0.20 -3.85
N LEU A 460 -14.57 0.53 -3.90
CA LEU A 460 -15.57 -0.12 -3.04
C LEU A 460 -15.64 -1.62 -3.30
N ALA A 461 -15.66 -2.06 -4.56
CA ALA A 461 -15.69 -3.48 -4.88
C ALA A 461 -14.43 -4.23 -4.40
N ARG A 462 -13.25 -3.61 -4.52
CA ARG A 462 -11.99 -4.18 -4.03
C ARG A 462 -11.95 -4.27 -2.51
N ASP A 463 -12.39 -3.19 -1.84
CA ASP A 463 -12.48 -3.13 -0.39
C ASP A 463 -13.50 -4.14 0.15
N LEU A 464 -14.63 -4.35 -0.54
CA LEU A 464 -15.62 -5.38 -0.21
C LEU A 464 -15.02 -6.78 -0.35
N ALA A 465 -14.32 -7.07 -1.45
CA ALA A 465 -13.65 -8.35 -1.62
C ALA A 465 -12.65 -8.61 -0.48
N TRP A 466 -11.85 -7.60 -0.13
CA TRP A 466 -10.92 -7.69 0.99
C TRP A 466 -11.62 -7.91 2.34
N LEU A 467 -12.69 -7.15 2.63
CA LEU A 467 -13.46 -7.27 3.86
C LEU A 467 -14.09 -8.67 3.99
N VAL A 468 -14.68 -9.18 2.91
CA VAL A 468 -15.27 -10.52 2.83
C VAL A 468 -14.21 -11.60 3.07
N LEU A 469 -13.01 -11.45 2.50
CA LEU A 469 -11.90 -12.37 2.73
C LEU A 469 -11.46 -12.39 4.20
N ARG A 470 -11.30 -11.22 4.82
CA ARG A 470 -10.96 -11.14 6.25
C ARG A 470 -11.99 -11.79 7.16
N LEU A 471 -13.27 -11.73 6.77
CA LEU A 471 -14.38 -12.35 7.50
C LEU A 471 -14.50 -13.87 7.23
N GLY A 472 -13.54 -14.49 6.54
CA GLY A 472 -13.49 -15.94 6.38
C GLY A 472 -14.31 -16.46 5.19
N HIS A 473 -14.58 -15.62 4.20
CA HIS A 473 -15.24 -16.02 2.96
C HIS A 473 -14.35 -15.69 1.75
N LEU A 474 -14.08 -16.66 0.87
CA LEU A 474 -13.33 -16.35 -0.36
C LEU A 474 -14.17 -15.51 -1.32
N PRO A 475 -13.76 -14.28 -1.69
CA PRO A 475 -14.49 -13.44 -2.63
C PRO A 475 -14.22 -13.86 -4.07
N GLY A 476 -15.25 -13.77 -4.90
CA GLY A 476 -15.14 -13.73 -6.36
C GLY A 476 -15.23 -12.29 -6.83
N PHE A 477 -14.28 -11.83 -7.64
CA PHE A 477 -14.25 -10.47 -8.18
C PHE A 477 -14.39 -10.50 -9.71
N TYR A 478 -15.39 -9.78 -10.23
CA TYR A 478 -15.67 -9.70 -11.67
C TYR A 478 -15.76 -8.25 -12.11
N ALA A 479 -14.99 -7.90 -13.14
CA ALA A 479 -15.08 -6.60 -13.81
C ALA A 479 -15.72 -6.78 -15.18
N THR A 480 -16.85 -6.10 -15.42
CA THR A 480 -17.61 -6.16 -16.66
C THR A 480 -17.56 -4.80 -17.36
N LYS A 481 -17.10 -4.80 -18.62
CA LYS A 481 -17.25 -3.63 -19.50
C LYS A 481 -18.66 -3.57 -20.05
N ARG A 482 -19.27 -2.39 -20.05
CA ARG A 482 -20.62 -2.14 -20.56
C ARG A 482 -20.59 -1.14 -21.71
N PRO A 483 -21.57 -1.20 -22.64
CA PRO A 483 -21.72 -0.15 -23.63
C PRO A 483 -21.97 1.18 -22.93
N ALA A 484 -21.45 2.27 -23.51
CA ALA A 484 -21.61 3.62 -22.95
C ALA A 484 -23.08 4.09 -22.97
N GLU A 485 -23.89 3.54 -23.87
CA GLU A 485 -25.30 3.86 -24.01
C GLU A 485 -26.12 2.59 -24.21
N LEU A 486 -27.34 2.60 -23.68
CA LEU A 486 -28.33 1.54 -23.84
C LEU A 486 -29.71 2.17 -24.08
N VAL A 487 -30.49 1.61 -25.00
CA VAL A 487 -31.88 2.03 -25.21
C VAL A 487 -32.80 1.13 -24.39
N ILE A 488 -33.48 1.70 -23.39
CA ILE A 488 -34.50 1.00 -22.60
C ILE A 488 -35.84 1.68 -22.86
N LEU A 489 -36.82 0.92 -23.36
CA LEU A 489 -38.18 1.41 -23.67
C LEU A 489 -38.17 2.70 -24.51
N GLY A 490 -37.32 2.75 -25.54
CA GLY A 490 -37.18 3.88 -26.45
C GLY A 490 -36.41 5.10 -25.90
N ARG A 491 -35.88 5.03 -24.66
CA ARG A 491 -35.03 6.08 -24.07
C ARG A 491 -33.57 5.68 -24.10
N THR A 492 -32.72 6.56 -24.60
CA THR A 492 -31.25 6.39 -24.51
C THR A 492 -30.79 6.71 -23.09
N ILE A 493 -30.15 5.75 -22.46
CA ILE A 493 -29.60 5.85 -21.11
C ILE A 493 -28.08 5.76 -21.20
N LYS A 494 -27.39 6.74 -20.62
CA LYS A 494 -25.94 6.70 -20.46
C LYS A 494 -25.58 5.77 -19.31
N LEU A 495 -24.70 4.82 -19.57
CA LEU A 495 -24.23 3.85 -18.59
C LEU A 495 -22.78 4.16 -18.21
N GLN A 496 -22.46 3.83 -16.96
CA GLN A 496 -21.06 3.75 -16.57
C GLN A 496 -20.38 2.59 -17.31
N PRO A 497 -19.22 2.82 -17.94
CA PRO A 497 -18.56 1.86 -18.83
C PRO A 497 -18.02 0.63 -18.09
N HIS A 498 -17.86 0.74 -16.76
CA HIS A 498 -17.38 -0.34 -15.92
C HIS A 498 -18.38 -0.65 -14.81
N GLN A 499 -18.52 -1.94 -14.52
CA GLN A 499 -19.31 -2.46 -13.41
C GLN A 499 -18.52 -3.56 -12.73
N TYR A 500 -18.45 -3.53 -11.41
CA TYR A 500 -17.70 -4.47 -10.59
C TYR A 500 -18.66 -5.26 -9.72
N THR A 501 -18.54 -6.59 -9.75
CA THR A 501 -19.38 -7.50 -8.96
C THR A 501 -18.50 -8.32 -8.04
N VAL A 502 -18.87 -8.34 -6.76
CA VAL A 502 -18.25 -9.19 -5.74
C VAL A 502 -19.26 -10.25 -5.33
N VAL A 503 -18.83 -11.51 -5.30
CA VAL A 503 -19.66 -12.63 -4.86
C VAL A 503 -18.97 -13.47 -3.81
N TRP A 504 -19.73 -14.05 -2.89
CA TRP A 504 -19.23 -15.05 -1.95
C TRP A 504 -20.37 -15.96 -1.53
N TYR A 505 -20.08 -16.93 -0.67
CA TYR A 505 -21.03 -17.93 -0.23
C TYR A 505 -21.03 -18.03 1.30
N GLU A 506 -22.22 -17.99 1.89
CA GLU A 506 -22.46 -18.35 3.27
C GLU A 506 -22.76 -19.86 3.32
N GLY A 507 -21.73 -20.67 3.61
CA GLY A 507 -21.78 -22.15 3.57
C GLY A 507 -20.59 -22.75 2.81
N GLN A 508 -20.52 -24.09 2.69
CA GLN A 508 -19.47 -24.72 1.87
C GLN A 508 -19.83 -24.65 0.38
N PRO A 509 -19.14 -23.85 -0.45
CA PRO A 509 -19.33 -23.87 -1.89
C PRO A 509 -18.90 -25.21 -2.49
N SER A 510 -19.30 -25.48 -3.73
CA SER A 510 -18.81 -26.63 -4.50
C SER A 510 -17.27 -26.70 -4.49
N ARG A 511 -16.71 -27.90 -4.24
CA ARG A 511 -15.24 -28.20 -4.28
C ARG A 511 -14.57 -27.82 -5.61
N THR A 512 -15.35 -27.53 -6.64
CA THR A 512 -14.88 -27.07 -7.96
C THR A 512 -14.49 -25.59 -8.00
N MET A 513 -14.95 -24.78 -7.04
CA MET A 513 -14.63 -23.34 -6.99
C MET A 513 -13.26 -23.09 -6.35
N TYR A 514 -12.97 -23.76 -5.24
CA TYR A 514 -11.70 -23.76 -4.54
C TYR A 514 -11.64 -24.95 -3.58
N ARG A 515 -10.45 -25.28 -3.09
CA ARG A 515 -10.23 -26.24 -2.00
C ARG A 515 -9.78 -25.49 -0.75
N THR A 516 -9.85 -26.11 0.42
CA THR A 516 -9.39 -25.48 1.68
C THR A 516 -8.72 -26.49 2.60
N ASP A 517 -7.82 -26.00 3.44
CA ASP A 517 -7.36 -26.65 4.68
C ASP A 517 -7.47 -25.68 5.87
N SER A 518 -6.75 -25.92 6.97
CA SER A 518 -6.77 -25.06 8.16
C SER A 518 -6.32 -23.62 7.92
N ASP A 519 -5.49 -23.40 6.90
CA ASP A 519 -4.65 -22.20 6.75
C ASP A 519 -4.93 -21.47 5.43
N PHE A 520 -5.25 -22.18 4.35
CA PHE A 520 -5.38 -21.62 3.01
C PHE A 520 -6.68 -21.99 2.29
N TYR A 521 -7.18 -21.05 1.50
CA TYR A 521 -7.97 -21.33 0.30
C TYR A 521 -7.01 -21.63 -0.86
N TYR A 522 -7.32 -22.66 -1.63
CA TYR A 522 -6.61 -23.07 -2.83
C TYR A 522 -7.46 -22.73 -4.05
N VAL A 523 -7.10 -21.64 -4.72
CA VAL A 523 -7.86 -21.08 -5.85
C VAL A 523 -7.29 -21.57 -7.18
N PRO A 524 -8.06 -22.29 -8.01
CA PRO A 524 -7.57 -22.81 -9.28
C PRO A 524 -7.10 -21.70 -10.22
N VAL A 525 -5.93 -21.89 -10.86
CA VAL A 525 -5.49 -21.07 -11.99
C VAL A 525 -6.30 -21.48 -13.22
N ARG A 526 -6.99 -20.52 -13.85
CA ARG A 526 -7.79 -20.76 -15.06
C ARG A 526 -7.04 -20.46 -16.35
N GLY A 527 -6.09 -19.54 -16.29
CA GLY A 527 -5.32 -19.12 -17.45
C GLY A 527 -3.97 -18.55 -17.04
N VAL A 528 -2.99 -18.78 -17.90
CA VAL A 528 -1.68 -18.17 -17.83
C VAL A 528 -1.37 -17.67 -19.23
N ALA A 529 -1.12 -16.38 -19.37
CA ALA A 529 -0.74 -15.75 -20.62
C ALA A 529 0.62 -15.08 -20.47
N ARG A 530 1.34 -14.91 -21.58
CA ARG A 530 2.64 -14.25 -21.64
C ARG A 530 2.57 -13.10 -22.63
N GLY A 531 3.24 -12.01 -22.31
CA GLY A 531 3.30 -10.83 -23.17
C GLY A 531 4.54 -10.02 -22.90
N ASN A 532 4.99 -9.25 -23.89
CA ASN A 532 6.11 -8.33 -23.70
C ASN A 532 5.63 -7.06 -23.00
N HIS A 533 6.49 -6.54 -22.13
CA HIS A 533 6.30 -5.29 -21.41
C HIS A 533 7.54 -4.42 -21.59
N ASP A 534 7.31 -3.14 -21.83
CA ASP A 534 8.31 -2.08 -21.74
C ASP A 534 7.71 -0.98 -20.86
N GLY A 535 8.23 -0.87 -19.64
CA GLY A 535 7.67 0.04 -18.65
C GLY A 535 8.18 -0.20 -17.25
N HIS A 536 7.60 0.51 -16.30
CA HIS A 536 7.94 0.36 -14.91
C HIS A 536 7.23 -0.82 -14.25
N VAL A 537 8.00 -1.60 -13.51
CA VAL A 537 7.53 -2.65 -12.63
C VAL A 537 7.87 -2.30 -11.18
N TYR A 538 7.06 -2.82 -10.26
CA TYR A 538 7.01 -2.40 -8.86
C TYR A 538 7.09 -3.61 -7.93
N ASN A 539 7.65 -3.39 -6.74
CA ASN A 539 7.61 -4.33 -5.63
C ASN A 539 7.69 -3.53 -4.31
N LEU A 540 7.63 -4.21 -3.18
CA LEU A 540 7.83 -3.62 -1.87
C LEU A 540 8.66 -4.56 -0.99
N GLU A 541 9.19 -4.03 0.11
CA GLU A 541 9.84 -4.80 1.15
C GLU A 541 8.99 -4.77 2.41
N THR A 542 8.62 -5.94 2.90
CA THR A 542 8.02 -6.14 4.22
C THR A 542 8.98 -6.76 5.21
N ASP A 543 8.84 -6.37 6.48
CA ASP A 543 9.41 -7.07 7.62
C ASP A 543 8.81 -8.49 7.81
N GLY A 544 9.41 -9.27 8.71
CA GLY A 544 8.84 -10.52 9.21
C GLY A 544 8.92 -11.67 8.21
N THR A 545 7.77 -12.10 7.67
CA THR A 545 7.72 -13.26 6.76
C THR A 545 8.27 -12.96 5.36
N HIS A 546 8.58 -11.69 5.06
CA HIS A 546 9.04 -11.25 3.74
C HIS A 546 8.08 -11.61 2.61
N THR A 547 6.78 -11.66 2.93
CA THR A 547 5.70 -11.91 2.00
C THR A 547 4.66 -10.82 2.09
N TYR A 548 3.82 -10.72 1.07
CA TYR A 548 2.60 -9.92 1.11
C TYR A 548 1.53 -10.53 0.20
N LEU A 549 0.30 -10.00 0.30
CA LEU A 549 -0.80 -10.41 -0.57
C LEU A 549 -0.93 -9.51 -1.80
N ALA A 550 -0.59 -10.03 -2.97
CA ALA A 550 -0.80 -9.39 -4.27
C ALA A 550 -2.07 -9.92 -4.93
N ASN A 551 -3.10 -9.06 -5.10
CA ASN A 551 -4.44 -9.46 -5.53
C ASN A 551 -4.99 -10.68 -4.75
N HIS A 552 -4.67 -10.72 -3.44
CA HIS A 552 -4.95 -11.79 -2.46
C HIS A 552 -4.08 -13.05 -2.54
N ALA A 553 -3.25 -13.23 -3.56
CA ALA A 553 -2.29 -14.34 -3.63
C ALA A 553 -1.05 -14.02 -2.78
N VAL A 554 -0.50 -15.03 -2.09
CA VAL A 554 0.74 -14.89 -1.32
C VAL A 554 1.94 -14.87 -2.27
N VAL A 555 2.73 -13.81 -2.17
CA VAL A 555 3.93 -13.59 -3.00
C VAL A 555 5.11 -13.13 -2.16
N HIS A 556 6.33 -13.24 -2.70
CA HIS A 556 7.54 -12.83 -2.00
C HIS A 556 7.89 -11.36 -2.24
N ASN A 557 8.49 -10.71 -1.23
CA ASN A 557 8.97 -9.33 -1.31
C ASN A 557 10.34 -9.22 -2.04
N CYS A 558 10.89 -8.01 -2.19
CA CYS A 558 12.25 -7.78 -2.70
C CYS A 558 13.26 -7.54 -1.55
N GLN A 559 14.29 -8.38 -1.38
CA GLN A 559 15.27 -8.24 -0.27
C GLN A 559 16.67 -7.74 -0.68
N ASN A 560 17.13 -7.98 -1.91
CA ASN A 560 18.55 -7.76 -2.30
C ASN A 560 18.73 -6.88 -3.55
N TRP A 561 17.76 -6.01 -3.86
CA TRP A 561 17.81 -5.18 -5.07
C TRP A 561 19.02 -4.25 -5.10
N VAL A 562 19.31 -3.55 -4.00
CA VAL A 562 20.41 -2.56 -3.94
C VAL A 562 21.76 -3.22 -4.25
N THR A 563 22.12 -4.29 -3.54
CA THR A 563 23.41 -4.99 -3.73
C THR A 563 23.54 -5.65 -5.12
N SER A 564 22.43 -6.12 -5.71
CA SER A 564 22.44 -6.76 -7.03
C SER A 564 22.43 -5.77 -8.20
N GLN A 565 21.94 -4.56 -8.00
CA GLN A 565 21.80 -3.53 -9.04
C GLN A 565 22.82 -2.39 -8.96
N ALA A 566 23.52 -2.21 -7.83
CA ALA A 566 24.42 -1.07 -7.60
C ALA A 566 25.43 -0.76 -8.72
N LEU A 567 25.89 -1.78 -9.44
CA LEU A 567 26.88 -1.63 -10.51
C LEU A 567 26.31 -1.46 -11.91
N ARG A 568 25.00 -1.61 -12.04
CA ARG A 568 24.27 -1.64 -13.31
C ARG A 568 23.33 -0.46 -13.43
N ASP A 569 22.83 -0.01 -12.29
CA ASP A 569 21.92 1.11 -12.18
C ASP A 569 22.61 2.26 -11.42
N PRO A 570 22.80 3.43 -12.05
CA PRO A 570 23.35 4.60 -11.36
C PRO A 570 22.52 5.07 -10.15
N GLY A 571 21.25 4.64 -10.03
CA GLY A 571 20.37 4.95 -8.91
C GLY A 571 20.46 3.98 -7.73
N ALA A 572 20.99 2.77 -7.93
CA ALA A 572 21.14 1.78 -6.86
C ALA A 572 22.38 2.11 -6.00
N LEU A 573 22.23 2.99 -5.02
CA LEU A 573 23.34 3.45 -4.20
C LEU A 573 23.64 2.45 -3.06
N ALA A 574 24.75 1.74 -3.17
CA ALA A 574 25.37 1.01 -2.06
C ALA A 574 26.77 1.56 -1.82
N ASP A 575 27.01 2.21 -0.69
CA ASP A 575 28.35 2.71 -0.37
C ASP A 575 29.25 1.55 0.06
N PRO A 576 30.35 1.26 -0.67
CA PRO A 576 31.28 0.23 -0.27
C PRO A 576 32.00 0.68 1.00
N MET A 577 32.00 -0.18 2.02
CA MET A 577 32.77 0.05 3.23
C MET A 577 34.18 -0.52 3.05
N ASP A 578 35.20 0.35 3.08
CA ASP A 578 36.60 -0.07 3.05
C ASP A 578 36.93 -0.83 4.34
N VAL A 579 37.44 -2.05 4.17
CA VAL A 579 37.72 -2.93 5.30
C VAL A 579 38.80 -3.95 4.95
N THR A 580 39.66 -4.24 5.92
CA THR A 580 40.68 -5.30 5.81
C THR A 580 40.15 -6.63 6.37
N PRO A 581 40.75 -7.78 5.99
CA PRO A 581 40.41 -9.08 6.59
C PRO A 581 40.48 -9.06 8.12
N ARG A 582 41.54 -8.44 8.66
CA ARG A 582 41.75 -8.28 10.09
C ARG A 582 40.61 -7.51 10.76
N GLN A 583 40.22 -6.37 10.19
CA GLN A 583 39.09 -5.58 10.72
C GLN A 583 37.77 -6.34 10.69
N LEU A 584 37.48 -7.10 9.62
CA LEU A 584 36.27 -7.93 9.56
C LEU A 584 36.23 -8.97 10.68
N VAL A 585 37.36 -9.62 10.92
CA VAL A 585 37.47 -10.64 11.98
C VAL A 585 37.46 -10.00 13.38
N ASP A 586 38.05 -8.82 13.55
CA ASP A 586 37.97 -8.04 14.79
C ASP A 586 36.51 -7.64 15.09
N ILE A 587 35.74 -7.24 14.07
CA ILE A 587 34.30 -6.95 14.19
C ILE A 587 33.54 -8.21 14.59
N ALA A 588 33.81 -9.36 13.95
CA ALA A 588 33.14 -10.62 14.27
C ALA A 588 33.35 -10.99 15.75
N GLN A 589 34.58 -10.82 16.23
CA GLN A 589 34.95 -11.09 17.61
C GLN A 589 34.26 -10.12 18.58
N GLY A 590 34.24 -8.82 18.27
CA GLY A 590 33.58 -7.81 19.08
C GLY A 590 32.05 -7.98 19.16
N GLN A 591 31.44 -8.60 18.15
CA GLN A 591 30.01 -8.92 18.11
C GLN A 591 29.68 -10.28 18.75
N GLY A 592 30.68 -11.04 19.23
CA GLY A 592 30.46 -12.37 19.79
C GLY A 592 30.03 -13.44 18.77
N ALA A 593 30.27 -13.19 17.48
CA ALA A 593 29.94 -14.17 16.43
C ALA A 593 30.80 -15.43 16.59
N SER A 594 30.24 -16.59 16.26
CA SER A 594 30.97 -17.86 16.18
C SER A 594 31.29 -18.26 14.74
N VAL A 595 30.60 -17.63 13.79
CA VAL A 595 30.69 -17.91 12.36
C VAL A 595 31.05 -16.63 11.59
N VAL A 596 31.97 -16.74 10.63
CA VAL A 596 32.23 -15.71 9.62
C VAL A 596 31.78 -16.26 8.28
N ALA A 597 30.76 -15.65 7.69
CA ALA A 597 30.12 -16.13 6.46
C ALA A 597 30.21 -15.11 5.32
N THR A 598 30.20 -15.59 4.08
CA THR A 598 30.09 -14.74 2.89
C THR A 598 28.76 -14.98 2.15
N SER A 599 28.02 -13.91 1.81
CA SER A 599 26.65 -13.94 1.22
C SER A 599 26.19 -12.56 0.67
N TYR A 600 24.87 -12.29 0.66
CA TYR A 600 24.12 -11.10 0.15
C TYR A 600 24.10 -10.94 -1.37
N ASN A 601 25.26 -11.06 -1.99
CA ASN A 601 25.42 -11.30 -3.42
C ASN A 601 25.95 -12.73 -3.63
N GLU A 602 26.24 -13.13 -4.87
CA GLU A 602 26.89 -14.43 -5.12
C GLU A 602 28.36 -14.38 -4.68
N PRO A 603 28.72 -15.02 -3.54
CA PRO A 603 30.05 -14.87 -2.96
C PRO A 603 31.16 -15.53 -3.79
N LEU A 604 30.82 -16.49 -4.67
CA LEU A 604 31.83 -17.15 -5.51
C LEU A 604 32.50 -16.18 -6.50
N ILE A 605 31.80 -15.10 -6.88
CA ILE A 605 32.35 -14.02 -7.73
C ILE A 605 33.50 -13.29 -7.05
N THR A 606 33.62 -13.37 -5.73
CA THR A 606 34.66 -12.68 -4.96
C THR A 606 35.39 -13.63 -4.03
N SER A 607 35.60 -14.86 -4.49
CA SER A 607 36.19 -15.94 -3.70
C SER A 607 37.60 -15.61 -3.20
N GLU A 608 38.40 -14.88 -3.98
CA GLU A 608 39.74 -14.46 -3.61
C GLU A 608 39.70 -13.63 -2.31
N TRP A 609 38.78 -12.66 -2.23
CA TRP A 609 38.58 -11.85 -1.02
C TRP A 609 38.04 -12.68 0.15
N ALA A 610 37.02 -13.51 -0.09
CA ALA A 610 36.44 -14.31 0.97
C ALA A 610 37.44 -15.31 1.57
N VAL A 611 38.30 -15.93 0.74
CA VAL A 611 39.38 -16.82 1.19
C VAL A 611 40.39 -16.07 2.05
N GLU A 612 40.73 -14.83 1.74
CA GLU A 612 41.62 -14.03 2.58
C GLU A 612 41.03 -13.71 3.95
N VAL A 613 39.75 -13.32 3.98
CA VAL A 613 39.02 -13.14 5.24
C VAL A 613 39.00 -14.43 6.04
N PHE A 614 38.81 -15.57 5.39
CA PHE A 614 38.78 -16.87 6.05
C PHE A 614 40.14 -17.33 6.56
N LYS A 615 41.23 -17.01 5.85
CA LYS A 615 42.60 -17.25 6.33
C LYS A 615 42.90 -16.47 7.61
N GLU A 616 42.32 -15.29 7.77
CA GLU A 616 42.41 -14.50 9.01
C GLU A 616 41.46 -15.02 10.11
N ALA A 617 40.26 -15.47 9.74
CA ALA A 617 39.23 -15.90 10.69
C ALA A 617 39.54 -17.26 11.35
N ARG A 618 39.97 -18.25 10.57
CA ARG A 618 40.16 -19.64 11.06
C ARG A 618 41.16 -19.75 12.23
N PRO A 619 42.36 -19.12 12.21
CA PRO A 619 43.29 -19.18 13.34
C PRO A 619 42.73 -18.60 14.64
N ARG A 620 41.67 -17.80 14.58
CA ARG A 620 41.01 -17.18 15.73
C ARG A 620 39.78 -17.94 16.22
N GLY A 621 39.56 -19.15 15.72
CA GLY A 621 38.51 -20.05 16.19
C GLY A 621 37.14 -19.89 15.53
N PHE A 622 37.02 -19.04 14.49
CA PHE A 622 35.77 -18.89 13.76
C PHE A 622 35.53 -20.06 12.81
N THR A 623 34.29 -20.53 12.76
CA THR A 623 33.84 -21.36 11.64
C THR A 623 33.59 -20.47 10.42
N THR A 624 34.07 -20.87 9.25
CA THR A 624 33.90 -20.10 8.00
C THR A 624 32.86 -20.75 7.09
N ALA A 625 31.98 -19.96 6.49
CA ALA A 625 30.88 -20.48 5.65
C ALA A 625 30.68 -19.70 4.33
N TYR A 626 30.44 -20.42 3.23
CA TYR A 626 29.95 -19.86 1.97
C TYR A 626 28.44 -20.07 1.87
N ILE A 627 27.68 -18.99 1.67
CA ILE A 627 26.25 -19.05 1.37
C ILE A 627 26.06 -18.62 -0.09
N SER A 628 26.19 -19.59 -1.01
CA SER A 628 26.16 -19.39 -2.47
C SER A 628 24.83 -19.87 -3.09
N ASN A 629 24.49 -19.30 -4.24
CA ASN A 629 23.41 -19.76 -5.12
C ASN A 629 23.74 -21.08 -5.86
N GLY A 630 24.96 -21.59 -5.71
CA GLY A 630 25.38 -22.88 -6.26
C GLY A 630 25.88 -22.85 -7.71
N ASN A 631 25.97 -21.69 -8.36
CA ASN A 631 26.52 -21.53 -9.72
C ASN A 631 28.06 -21.58 -9.76
N ALA A 632 28.63 -22.59 -9.11
CA ALA A 632 30.06 -22.79 -9.02
C ALA A 632 30.63 -23.45 -10.27
N THR A 633 31.81 -23.00 -10.69
CA THR A 633 32.66 -23.76 -11.61
C THR A 633 33.49 -24.78 -10.84
N ARG A 634 34.07 -25.75 -11.53
CA ARG A 634 35.00 -26.69 -10.90
C ARG A 634 36.20 -25.95 -10.31
N GLU A 635 36.69 -24.97 -11.04
CA GLU A 635 37.88 -24.18 -10.74
C GLU A 635 37.69 -23.36 -9.45
N VAL A 636 36.53 -22.73 -9.27
CA VAL A 636 36.24 -21.99 -8.02
C VAL A 636 36.06 -22.93 -6.84
N LEU A 637 35.46 -24.11 -7.03
CA LEU A 637 35.34 -25.12 -5.98
C LEU A 637 36.70 -25.71 -5.57
N GLU A 638 37.59 -25.93 -6.53
CA GLU A 638 38.97 -26.34 -6.27
C GLU A 638 39.74 -25.23 -5.52
N TYR A 639 39.51 -23.96 -5.87
CA TYR A 639 40.15 -22.82 -5.22
C TYR A 639 39.72 -22.61 -3.76
N ILE A 640 38.42 -22.72 -3.46
CA ILE A 640 37.89 -22.50 -2.10
C ILE A 640 37.97 -23.75 -1.21
N ARG A 641 38.57 -24.84 -1.71
CA ARG A 641 38.68 -26.09 -1.00
C ARG A 641 39.36 -25.85 0.37
N PRO A 642 38.76 -26.32 1.48
CA PRO A 642 39.21 -26.00 2.84
C PRO A 642 40.66 -26.33 3.15
#